data_AF-A0A093Y679-F1
#
_entry.id   AF-A0A093Y679-F1
#
_cell.length_a   1.000
_cell.length_b   1.000
_cell.length_c   1.000
_cell.angle_alpha   90.00
_cell.angle_beta   90.00
_cell.angle_gamma   90.00
#
_symmetry.space_group_name_H-M   'P 1'
#
loop_
_entity.id
_entity.type
_entity.pdbx_description
1 polymer ?
#
loop_
_entity_poly.entity_id
_entity_poly.type
_entity_poly.pdbx_seq_one_letter_code
_entity_poly.pdbx_strand_id
1 'polypeptide(L)'
;MSTLARRGLKSILAKNADDIVILSSVRTAITRSNRGGFKDAYPEELLSAVLRATLAANPNLDPALINDVAVGTVLSELGGSKAGRMAMNASGYPSSTSFYTVNRACASGLTAITTAAQGIQSGMTDVAIGGGMESMTRNYGSRAIPEDLWPQLRETDQKDAKDCIMPMGLTSENVAERYGVNRADQDALAVESHRRALAAQEAGKFDGQIVPVTTRFQEVDKQGNKIGEEQTITVKKDDGIRANASLEGMAKLKPAFKPDGTSTAGNSSQISDGAAATLMMRRSTANALGLSGSIIGKWAGSSIVGCKPDEMGIGPAIAIPKLLEQTGLHTDDVGLWEINEAFASQAIHCVRELGLEIKYEEGKVNSNGGAIALGHPLGATGARMVADLLPEMQRQGLQTGVVSMCIGTGMGMAGLFVREAVGSILGDNFGPGHYRAIPSPCRANQPKMASNSDNRLNLQKRDNGKGSIKIPEPAPGPAAKGKPRLLLMGQRRSGKSSISSVVFHKMPPNETLFLESTARIQKDSMHSFMDFQVWDFPGQLEFMDPSFDADAIFGEIGALIWVIDAQDDYLEAISRLNVTIMNLAQSYPAINIEVFIHKVDGLSDDYKFDLQRDIIQRIQDELSDHGFDNAPITFHLTSIYNHSIFEAFSKVIQKLIPHLPTLEALLNDLCRSCRFEKVYLFDVLSKIYVATDSSPLDMSSYEICSDYIDVIVDISEIYGWERPAAYLEQLEGPPWNRSLEDQMGCRDAESAIVLKDMKRPIMLREVNKYLALVAVMREGSYERMPLVTMNVETVVAGLLEVFEVTGARR
;
A
#
# COMPACT_ATOMS: atom_id res chain seq x y z
N MET A 1 -10.12 6.97 -2.38
CA MET A 1 -11.22 6.16 -2.96
C MET A 1 -11.16 4.76 -2.38
N SER A 2 -12.26 4.27 -1.80
CA SER A 2 -12.38 2.89 -1.29
C SER A 2 -12.45 1.92 -2.47
N THR A 3 -11.37 1.16 -2.73
CA THR A 3 -11.36 0.12 -3.76
C THR A 3 -12.12 -1.11 -3.27
N LEU A 4 -13.45 -1.09 -3.41
CA LEU A 4 -14.26 -2.30 -3.43
C LEU A 4 -13.67 -3.29 -4.46
N ALA A 5 -13.74 -4.59 -4.15
CA ALA A 5 -13.28 -5.64 -5.07
C ALA A 5 -13.91 -5.44 -6.45
N ARG A 6 -13.09 -5.55 -7.51
CA ARG A 6 -13.58 -5.37 -8.88
C ARG A 6 -14.65 -6.40 -9.19
N ARG A 7 -15.74 -5.97 -9.80
CA ARG A 7 -16.88 -6.83 -10.11
C ARG A 7 -16.95 -7.19 -11.59
N GLY A 8 -17.29 -8.43 -11.87
CA GLY A 8 -17.47 -8.99 -13.20
C GLY A 8 -16.17 -9.50 -13.83
N LEU A 9 -16.28 -10.62 -14.56
CA LEU A 9 -15.15 -11.36 -15.13
C LEU A 9 -14.22 -10.46 -15.96
N LYS A 10 -14.77 -9.64 -16.86
CA LYS A 10 -13.97 -8.73 -17.69
C LYS A 10 -13.13 -7.75 -16.87
N SER A 11 -13.70 -7.19 -15.80
CA SER A 11 -12.98 -6.24 -14.92
C SER A 11 -11.94 -6.94 -14.06
N ILE A 12 -12.21 -8.17 -13.64
CA ILE A 12 -11.28 -8.99 -12.86
C ILE A 12 -10.09 -9.41 -13.72
N LEU A 13 -10.31 -9.77 -14.99
CA LEU A 13 -9.25 -10.16 -15.92
C LEU A 13 -8.41 -8.96 -16.44
N ALA A 14 -8.95 -7.74 -16.38
CA ALA A 14 -8.23 -6.54 -16.80
C ALA A 14 -6.96 -6.32 -15.97
N LYS A 15 -5.85 -6.00 -16.64
CA LYS A 15 -4.55 -5.72 -16.00
C LYS A 15 -4.46 -4.24 -15.66
N ASN A 16 -4.50 -3.92 -14.38
CA ASN A 16 -4.46 -2.54 -13.89
C ASN A 16 -3.23 -2.33 -12.99
N ALA A 17 -2.80 -1.08 -12.87
CA ALA A 17 -1.58 -0.71 -12.13
C ALA A 17 -1.66 -1.03 -10.63
N ASP A 18 -2.85 -0.98 -10.04
CA ASP A 18 -3.17 -1.28 -8.64
C ASP A 18 -3.43 -2.78 -8.38
N ASP A 19 -3.32 -3.66 -9.38
CA ASP A 19 -3.42 -5.10 -9.17
C ASP A 19 -2.36 -5.62 -8.20
N ILE A 20 -2.74 -6.54 -7.31
CA ILE A 20 -1.80 -7.27 -6.48
C ILE A 20 -1.34 -8.52 -7.25
N VAL A 21 -0.16 -8.42 -7.86
CA VAL A 21 0.39 -9.44 -8.74
C VAL A 21 1.27 -10.42 -7.97
N ILE A 22 1.26 -11.67 -8.41
CA ILE A 22 2.06 -12.77 -7.91
C ILE A 22 3.22 -12.99 -8.89
N LEU A 23 4.45 -13.01 -8.37
CA LEU A 23 5.66 -13.27 -9.18
C LEU A 23 6.14 -14.71 -9.01
N SER A 24 6.03 -15.27 -7.81
CA SER A 24 6.33 -16.67 -7.56
C SER A 24 5.41 -17.24 -6.47
N SER A 25 5.12 -18.53 -6.57
CA SER A 25 4.44 -19.30 -5.54
C SER A 25 5.03 -20.70 -5.53
N VAL A 26 5.70 -21.05 -4.43
CA VAL A 26 6.47 -22.29 -4.31
C VAL A 26 6.14 -22.99 -3.00
N ARG A 27 6.33 -24.31 -2.98
CA ARG A 27 6.06 -25.15 -1.82
C ARG A 27 7.17 -26.17 -1.61
N THR A 28 7.30 -26.70 -0.41
CA THR A 28 8.03 -27.95 -0.22
C THR A 28 7.20 -29.11 -0.80
N ALA A 29 7.80 -30.30 -0.88
CA ALA A 29 7.02 -31.52 -0.84
C ALA A 29 6.16 -31.54 0.45
N ILE A 30 5.10 -32.32 0.47
CA ILE A 30 4.32 -32.60 1.67
C ILE A 30 4.63 -34.03 2.07
N THR A 31 5.03 -34.19 3.33
CA THR A 31 5.40 -35.51 3.85
C THR A 31 4.53 -35.90 5.03
N ARG A 32 4.34 -37.19 5.22
CA ARG A 32 3.57 -37.74 6.33
C ARG A 32 4.26 -37.46 7.66
N SER A 33 3.45 -37.07 8.64
CA SER A 33 3.94 -36.90 9.99
C SER A 33 4.48 -38.22 10.58
N ASN A 34 5.54 -38.11 11.38
CA ASN A 34 6.26 -39.19 12.09
C ASN A 34 6.92 -40.27 11.23
N ARG A 35 6.61 -40.38 9.93
CA ARG A 35 7.09 -41.46 9.06
C ARG A 35 7.62 -41.00 7.71
N GLY A 36 7.29 -39.77 7.31
CA GLY A 36 7.70 -39.20 6.03
C GLY A 36 9.08 -38.58 6.05
N GLY A 37 9.48 -38.04 4.90
CA GLY A 37 10.80 -37.45 4.69
C GLY A 37 11.14 -36.24 5.58
N PHE A 38 10.13 -35.53 6.14
CA PHE A 38 10.36 -34.38 7.03
C PHE A 38 10.19 -34.67 8.51
N LYS A 39 10.06 -35.94 8.91
CA LYS A 39 9.83 -36.29 10.32
C LYS A 39 10.90 -35.73 11.29
N ASP A 40 12.13 -35.49 10.84
CA ASP A 40 13.22 -34.93 11.65
C ASP A 40 13.54 -33.45 11.29
N ALA A 41 12.88 -32.89 10.28
CA ALA A 41 13.01 -31.48 9.90
C ALA A 41 12.29 -30.58 10.91
N TYR A 42 12.76 -29.34 11.04
CA TYR A 42 12.04 -28.32 11.82
C TYR A 42 11.10 -27.50 10.91
N PRO A 43 9.97 -26.99 11.41
CA PRO A 43 9.06 -26.19 10.58
C PRO A 43 9.75 -24.92 10.03
N GLU A 44 10.60 -24.27 10.81
CA GLU A 44 11.40 -23.11 10.39
C GLU A 44 12.46 -23.46 9.33
N GLU A 45 12.93 -24.71 9.30
CA GLU A 45 13.83 -25.20 8.25
C GLU A 45 13.08 -25.34 6.92
N LEU A 46 11.85 -25.86 6.96
CA LEU A 46 10.97 -25.94 5.79
C LEU A 46 10.59 -24.53 5.28
N LEU A 47 10.28 -23.61 6.19
CA LEU A 47 10.04 -22.20 5.85
C LEU A 47 11.26 -21.56 5.20
N SER A 48 12.46 -21.76 5.77
CA SER A 48 13.70 -21.22 5.19
C SER A 48 13.95 -21.74 3.77
N ALA A 49 13.62 -23.00 3.49
CA ALA A 49 13.76 -23.56 2.15
C ALA A 49 12.88 -22.83 1.12
N VAL A 50 11.60 -22.60 1.41
CA VAL A 50 10.70 -21.89 0.49
C VAL A 50 10.99 -20.39 0.40
N LEU A 51 11.46 -19.76 1.48
CA LEU A 51 11.88 -18.35 1.45
C LEU A 51 13.14 -18.14 0.62
N ARG A 52 14.14 -19.03 0.72
CA ARG A 52 15.33 -18.99 -0.16
C ARG A 52 14.97 -19.26 -1.61
N ALA A 53 14.08 -20.22 -1.87
CA ALA A 53 13.60 -20.50 -3.22
C ALA A 53 12.81 -19.32 -3.81
N THR A 54 12.08 -18.57 -2.98
CA THR A 54 11.36 -17.37 -3.40
C THR A 54 12.33 -16.28 -3.89
N LEU A 55 13.44 -16.04 -3.18
CA LEU A 55 14.50 -15.14 -3.64
C LEU A 55 15.19 -15.68 -4.91
N ALA A 56 15.51 -16.98 -4.94
CA ALA A 56 16.16 -17.60 -6.09
C ALA A 56 15.31 -17.56 -7.37
N ALA A 57 13.98 -17.62 -7.25
CA ALA A 57 13.05 -17.45 -8.35
C ALA A 57 12.95 -16.00 -8.85
N ASN A 58 13.44 -15.02 -8.07
CA ASN A 58 13.36 -13.60 -8.37
C ASN A 58 14.75 -12.93 -8.20
N PRO A 59 15.79 -13.33 -8.96
CA PRO A 59 17.16 -12.87 -8.74
C PRO A 59 17.37 -11.38 -9.02
N ASN A 60 16.44 -10.74 -9.73
CA ASN A 60 16.48 -9.31 -10.05
C ASN A 60 15.70 -8.45 -9.03
N LEU A 61 15.11 -9.06 -7.99
CA LEU A 61 14.49 -8.35 -6.89
C LEU A 61 15.49 -8.22 -5.74
N ASP A 62 15.79 -6.99 -5.32
CA ASP A 62 16.54 -6.75 -4.09
C ASP A 62 15.73 -7.22 -2.87
N PRO A 63 16.23 -8.17 -2.06
CA PRO A 63 15.55 -8.63 -0.85
C PRO A 63 15.17 -7.49 0.12
N ALA A 64 15.90 -6.36 0.10
CA ALA A 64 15.60 -5.21 0.95
C ALA A 64 14.29 -4.47 0.58
N LEU A 65 13.77 -4.70 -0.62
CA LEU A 65 12.48 -4.14 -1.04
C LEU A 65 11.29 -4.95 -0.50
N ILE A 66 11.50 -6.16 0.01
CA ILE A 66 10.46 -6.98 0.62
C ILE A 66 10.19 -6.39 2.01
N ASN A 67 9.06 -5.72 2.17
CA ASN A 67 8.73 -5.00 3.39
C ASN A 67 8.27 -5.95 4.50
N ASP A 68 7.47 -6.96 4.15
CA ASP A 68 6.78 -7.79 5.14
C ASP A 68 6.63 -9.25 4.71
N VAL A 69 6.68 -10.16 5.69
CA VAL A 69 6.54 -11.61 5.51
C VAL A 69 5.50 -12.14 6.48
N ALA A 70 4.33 -12.51 5.94
CA ALA A 70 3.21 -13.09 6.65
C ALA A 70 3.27 -14.63 6.55
N VAL A 71 3.29 -15.34 7.69
CA VAL A 71 3.35 -16.80 7.71
C VAL A 71 2.19 -17.40 8.51
N GLY A 72 1.38 -18.21 7.83
CA GLY A 72 0.36 -19.04 8.46
C GLY A 72 0.97 -20.21 9.23
N THR A 73 0.65 -20.34 10.53
CA THR A 73 1.03 -21.50 11.35
C THR A 73 0.03 -21.68 12.49
N VAL A 74 -0.27 -22.93 12.84
CA VAL A 74 -1.32 -23.25 13.82
C VAL A 74 -0.73 -23.79 15.12
N LEU A 75 0.17 -24.77 15.02
CA LEU A 75 0.58 -25.59 16.17
C LEU A 75 1.95 -25.16 16.76
N SER A 76 2.65 -24.24 16.10
CA SER A 76 3.98 -23.80 16.51
C SER A 76 3.98 -23.11 17.88
N GLU A 77 5.04 -23.32 18.65
CA GLU A 77 5.25 -22.67 19.93
C GLU A 77 5.35 -21.15 19.77
N LEU A 78 4.71 -20.39 20.67
CA LEU A 78 4.58 -18.93 20.56
C LEU A 78 4.04 -18.47 19.19
N GLY A 79 3.22 -19.31 18.55
CA GLY A 79 2.69 -19.08 17.21
C GLY A 79 3.77 -19.00 16.13
N GLY A 80 4.97 -19.57 16.34
CA GLY A 80 6.06 -19.58 15.36
C GLY A 80 6.73 -18.22 15.09
N SER A 81 6.37 -17.17 15.83
CA SER A 81 6.82 -15.79 15.60
C SER A 81 8.36 -15.65 15.62
N LYS A 82 9.00 -16.12 16.70
CA LYS A 82 10.46 -16.00 16.90
C LYS A 82 11.24 -16.90 15.95
N ALA A 83 10.89 -18.19 15.89
CA ALA A 83 11.57 -19.18 15.06
C ALA A 83 11.41 -18.85 13.56
N GLY A 84 10.22 -18.40 13.15
CA GLY A 84 9.96 -17.98 11.78
C GLY A 84 10.75 -16.73 11.37
N ARG A 85 10.83 -15.71 12.23
CA ARG A 85 11.68 -14.53 11.97
C ARG A 85 13.16 -14.91 11.89
N MET A 86 13.62 -15.82 12.75
CA MET A 86 14.99 -16.35 12.68
C MET A 86 15.24 -17.05 11.34
N ALA A 87 14.30 -17.87 10.87
CA ALA A 87 14.36 -18.53 9.57
C ALA A 87 14.44 -17.53 8.41
N MET A 88 13.63 -16.47 8.45
CA MET A 88 13.59 -15.42 7.44
C MET A 88 14.94 -14.70 7.34
N ASN A 89 15.47 -14.23 8.47
CA ASN A 89 16.77 -13.55 8.50
C ASN A 89 17.90 -14.48 8.01
N ALA A 90 17.90 -15.75 8.45
CA ALA A 90 18.87 -16.76 8.00
C ALA A 90 18.76 -17.10 6.50
N SER A 91 17.61 -16.81 5.89
CA SER A 91 17.35 -17.04 4.46
C SER A 91 17.84 -15.90 3.55
N GLY A 92 18.47 -14.86 4.11
CA GLY A 92 19.04 -13.74 3.35
C GLY A 92 18.19 -12.48 3.30
N TYR A 93 17.10 -12.42 4.06
CA TYR A 93 16.26 -11.23 4.19
C TYR A 93 16.88 -10.30 5.24
N PRO A 94 16.97 -8.98 4.99
CA PRO A 94 17.55 -8.05 5.94
C PRO A 94 16.68 -7.90 7.18
N SER A 95 17.28 -7.44 8.28
CA SER A 95 16.56 -7.20 9.54
C SER A 95 15.49 -6.12 9.44
N SER A 96 15.54 -5.28 8.41
CA SER A 96 14.52 -4.26 8.10
C SER A 96 13.20 -4.87 7.60
N THR A 97 13.20 -6.06 6.98
CA THR A 97 11.98 -6.77 6.57
C THR A 97 11.20 -7.21 7.81
N SER A 98 9.92 -6.87 7.91
CA SER A 98 9.06 -7.31 9.01
C SER A 98 8.60 -8.77 8.85
N PHE A 99 8.14 -9.35 9.95
CA PHE A 99 7.66 -10.72 9.99
C PHE A 99 6.55 -10.83 11.02
N TYR A 100 5.48 -11.50 10.66
CA TYR A 100 4.43 -11.86 11.61
C TYR A 100 3.81 -13.20 11.23
N THR A 101 3.15 -13.81 12.21
CA THR A 101 2.39 -15.04 11.99
C THR A 101 0.91 -14.79 12.14
N VAL A 102 0.13 -15.56 11.38
CA VAL A 102 -1.33 -15.54 11.45
C VAL A 102 -1.85 -16.93 11.77
N ASN A 103 -2.89 -16.99 12.61
CA ASN A 103 -3.57 -18.23 12.91
C ASN A 103 -5.08 -18.06 12.68
N ARG A 104 -5.56 -18.66 11.59
CA ARG A 104 -6.97 -18.90 11.30
C ARG A 104 -7.14 -20.40 11.01
N ALA A 105 -6.63 -21.24 11.90
CA ALA A 105 -6.57 -22.69 11.80
C ALA A 105 -6.17 -23.16 10.38
N CYS A 106 -6.96 -24.03 9.74
CA CYS A 106 -6.68 -24.61 8.42
C CYS A 106 -6.47 -23.57 7.29
N ALA A 107 -7.01 -22.36 7.44
CA ALA A 107 -6.89 -21.29 6.45
C ALA A 107 -5.72 -20.34 6.67
N SER A 108 -4.84 -20.60 7.65
CA SER A 108 -3.78 -19.65 8.03
C SER A 108 -2.88 -19.25 6.86
N GLY A 109 -2.48 -20.18 5.99
CA GLY A 109 -1.65 -19.86 4.81
C GLY A 109 -2.37 -19.00 3.77
N LEU A 110 -3.67 -19.22 3.55
CA LEU A 110 -4.47 -18.38 2.64
C LEU A 110 -4.78 -17.01 3.30
N THR A 111 -4.94 -16.99 4.61
CA THR A 111 -5.06 -15.76 5.41
C THR A 111 -3.80 -14.92 5.27
N ALA A 112 -2.61 -15.53 5.37
CA ALA A 112 -1.34 -14.83 5.20
C ALA A 112 -1.19 -14.20 3.81
N ILE A 113 -1.57 -14.94 2.75
CA ILE A 113 -1.62 -14.39 1.39
C ILE A 113 -2.61 -13.22 1.30
N THR A 114 -3.79 -13.38 1.89
CA THR A 114 -4.83 -12.33 1.87
C THR A 114 -4.39 -11.08 2.62
N THR A 115 -3.81 -11.21 3.83
CA THR A 115 -3.39 -10.06 4.63
C THR A 115 -2.16 -9.38 4.04
N ALA A 116 -1.22 -10.11 3.46
CA ALA A 116 -0.12 -9.52 2.69
C ALA A 116 -0.63 -8.77 1.45
N ALA A 117 -1.60 -9.33 0.72
CA ALA A 117 -2.23 -8.64 -0.41
C ALA A 117 -3.00 -7.38 0.02
N GLN A 118 -3.72 -7.44 1.15
CA GLN A 118 -4.42 -6.30 1.72
C GLN A 118 -3.46 -5.20 2.20
N GLY A 119 -2.32 -5.56 2.79
CA GLY A 119 -1.27 -4.59 3.15
C GLY A 119 -0.72 -3.86 1.92
N ILE A 120 -0.54 -4.57 0.81
CA ILE A 120 -0.15 -3.94 -0.46
C ILE A 120 -1.28 -3.08 -1.03
N GLN A 121 -2.52 -3.56 -0.97
CA GLN A 121 -3.69 -2.84 -1.46
C GLN A 121 -3.92 -1.54 -0.68
N SER A 122 -3.71 -1.53 0.64
CA SER A 122 -3.87 -0.35 1.48
C SER A 122 -2.67 0.62 1.40
N GLY A 123 -1.59 0.24 0.72
CA GLY A 123 -0.35 1.02 0.68
C GLY A 123 0.49 0.95 1.95
N MET A 124 0.23 -0.02 2.83
CA MET A 124 1.06 -0.27 4.01
C MET A 124 2.42 -0.87 3.63
N THR A 125 2.45 -1.66 2.54
CA THR A 125 3.65 -2.27 1.98
C THR A 125 3.58 -2.23 0.45
N ASP A 126 4.72 -2.37 -0.24
CA ASP A 126 4.76 -2.44 -1.71
C ASP A 126 5.08 -3.85 -2.22
N VAL A 127 5.90 -4.58 -1.46
CA VAL A 127 6.29 -5.97 -1.72
C VAL A 127 6.17 -6.77 -0.44
N ALA A 128 5.44 -7.89 -0.50
CA ALA A 128 5.23 -8.76 0.65
C ALA A 128 5.20 -10.24 0.25
N ILE A 129 5.51 -11.11 1.21
CA ILE A 129 5.37 -12.56 1.06
C ILE A 129 4.22 -13.04 1.95
N GLY A 130 3.30 -13.80 1.36
CA GLY A 130 2.31 -14.58 2.10
C GLY A 130 2.61 -16.06 1.98
N GLY A 131 2.65 -16.78 3.10
CA GLY A 131 3.00 -18.19 3.10
C GLY A 131 2.46 -18.95 4.30
N GLY A 132 2.98 -20.14 4.53
CA GLY A 132 2.68 -20.92 5.72
C GLY A 132 3.68 -22.05 5.95
N MET A 133 3.78 -22.46 7.21
CA MET A 133 4.59 -23.61 7.63
C MET A 133 3.84 -24.41 8.68
N GLU A 134 4.01 -25.73 8.65
CA GLU A 134 3.53 -26.60 9.71
C GLU A 134 4.45 -27.81 9.86
N SER A 135 4.72 -28.19 11.11
CA SER A 135 5.24 -29.51 11.44
C SER A 135 4.31 -30.14 12.47
N MET A 136 3.42 -30.99 11.97
CA MET A 136 2.54 -31.78 12.82
C MET A 136 3.34 -32.87 13.54
N THR A 137 4.45 -33.34 12.97
CA THR A 137 5.36 -34.27 13.67
C THR A 137 5.86 -33.72 15.00
N ARG A 138 6.23 -32.43 15.03
CA ARG A 138 6.78 -31.80 16.24
C ARG A 138 5.73 -31.21 17.17
N ASN A 139 4.59 -30.79 16.62
CA ASN A 139 3.67 -29.90 17.33
C ASN A 139 2.23 -30.42 17.49
N TYR A 140 1.88 -31.63 17.04
CA TYR A 140 0.47 -32.06 16.98
C TYR A 140 -0.23 -32.33 18.31
N GLY A 141 0.48 -32.70 19.38
CA GLY A 141 -0.09 -33.21 20.65
C GLY A 141 -1.07 -32.26 21.38
N SER A 142 -0.70 -31.77 22.58
CA SER A 142 -1.57 -30.90 23.42
C SER A 142 -1.91 -29.53 22.80
N ARG A 143 -1.46 -29.27 21.56
CA ARG A 143 -1.65 -28.00 20.85
C ARG A 143 -2.80 -28.05 19.82
N ALA A 144 -3.31 -29.23 19.48
CA ALA A 144 -4.45 -29.37 18.56
C ALA A 144 -5.80 -29.10 19.24
N ILE A 145 -5.93 -29.47 20.52
CA ILE A 145 -7.11 -29.19 21.36
C ILE A 145 -6.58 -28.65 22.71
N PRO A 146 -7.04 -27.49 23.19
CA PRO A 146 -6.58 -26.94 24.47
C PRO A 146 -6.90 -27.87 25.65
N GLU A 147 -5.89 -28.20 26.46
CA GLU A 147 -6.05 -29.06 27.65
C GLU A 147 -6.36 -28.25 28.93
N ASP A 148 -5.81 -27.02 29.01
CA ASP A 148 -6.05 -26.06 30.09
C ASP A 148 -6.95 -24.93 29.58
N LEU A 149 -8.21 -24.97 30.01
CA LEU A 149 -9.26 -24.03 29.62
C LEU A 149 -9.89 -23.45 30.88
N TRP A 150 -10.35 -22.21 30.79
CA TRP A 150 -11.15 -21.59 31.83
C TRP A 150 -12.36 -22.48 32.15
N PRO A 151 -12.50 -23.01 33.39
CA PRO A 151 -13.50 -24.04 33.70
C PRO A 151 -14.93 -23.65 33.31
N GLN A 152 -15.29 -22.38 33.47
CA GLN A 152 -16.58 -21.83 33.11
C GLN A 152 -16.90 -21.97 31.62
N LEU A 153 -15.90 -21.86 30.74
CA LEU A 153 -16.08 -22.12 29.30
C LEU A 153 -16.12 -23.61 29.00
N ARG A 154 -15.32 -24.43 29.69
CA ARG A 154 -15.32 -25.88 29.50
C ARG A 154 -16.66 -26.50 29.88
N GLU A 155 -17.31 -25.96 30.91
CA GLU A 155 -18.57 -26.46 31.48
C GLU A 155 -19.81 -25.69 30.98
N THR A 156 -19.63 -24.66 30.14
CA THR A 156 -20.71 -23.77 29.69
C THR A 156 -21.85 -24.50 29.02
N ASP A 157 -23.12 -24.14 29.27
CA ASP A 157 -24.26 -24.72 28.54
C ASP A 157 -24.49 -24.12 27.14
N GLN A 158 -23.67 -23.16 26.73
CA GLN A 158 -23.67 -22.64 25.37
C GLN A 158 -23.13 -23.68 24.40
N LYS A 159 -24.03 -24.28 23.61
CA LYS A 159 -23.71 -25.37 22.66
C LYS A 159 -22.54 -25.01 21.74
N ASP A 160 -22.63 -23.87 21.04
CA ASP A 160 -21.59 -23.50 20.07
C ASP A 160 -20.23 -23.26 20.73
N ALA A 161 -20.20 -22.77 21.98
CA ALA A 161 -18.96 -22.63 22.73
C ALA A 161 -18.35 -24.00 23.11
N LYS A 162 -19.17 -24.97 23.53
CA LYS A 162 -18.74 -26.37 23.76
C LYS A 162 -18.22 -27.01 22.49
N ASP A 163 -18.86 -26.76 21.35
CA ASP A 163 -18.51 -27.39 20.08
C ASP A 163 -17.19 -26.87 19.48
N CYS A 164 -16.69 -25.71 19.90
CA CYS A 164 -15.39 -25.19 19.46
C CYS A 164 -14.21 -26.11 19.80
N ILE A 165 -14.32 -26.96 20.82
CA ILE A 165 -13.30 -27.94 21.21
C ILE A 165 -13.62 -29.36 20.71
N MET A 166 -14.65 -29.52 19.86
CA MET A 166 -15.00 -30.80 19.27
C MET A 166 -13.86 -31.28 18.35
N PRO A 167 -13.41 -32.55 18.48
CA PRO A 167 -12.48 -33.14 17.53
C PRO A 167 -13.02 -33.03 16.10
N MET A 168 -12.19 -32.52 15.18
CA MET A 168 -12.61 -32.29 13.78
C MET A 168 -13.17 -33.55 13.10
N GLY A 169 -12.66 -34.74 13.46
CA GLY A 169 -13.21 -36.00 12.97
C GLY A 169 -14.68 -36.24 13.34
N LEU A 170 -15.15 -35.75 14.49
CA LEU A 170 -16.58 -35.82 14.84
C LEU A 170 -17.42 -34.82 14.05
N THR A 171 -16.88 -33.64 13.73
CA THR A 171 -17.55 -32.69 12.83
C THR A 171 -17.71 -33.29 11.42
N SER A 172 -16.76 -34.11 10.97
CA SER A 172 -16.87 -34.86 9.72
C SER A 172 -18.02 -35.86 9.74
N GLU A 173 -18.20 -36.60 10.85
CA GLU A 173 -19.34 -37.50 11.01
C GLU A 173 -20.67 -36.74 11.04
N ASN A 174 -20.73 -35.60 11.73
CA ASN A 174 -21.93 -34.75 11.75
C ASN A 174 -22.32 -34.28 10.35
N VAL A 175 -21.34 -33.86 9.54
CA VAL A 175 -21.58 -33.44 8.15
C VAL A 175 -22.06 -34.63 7.31
N ALA A 176 -21.42 -35.80 7.45
CA ALA A 176 -21.83 -37.00 6.72
C ALA A 176 -23.28 -37.41 7.04
N GLU A 177 -23.66 -37.40 8.32
CA GLU A 177 -24.99 -37.74 8.80
C GLU A 177 -26.05 -36.70 8.38
N ARG A 178 -25.80 -35.41 8.63
CA ARG A 178 -26.77 -34.33 8.35
C ARG A 178 -27.04 -34.13 6.87
N TYR A 179 -26.01 -34.25 6.04
CA TYR A 179 -26.07 -33.93 4.61
C TYR A 179 -26.04 -35.17 3.71
N GLY A 180 -26.21 -36.37 4.28
CA GLY A 180 -26.41 -37.60 3.51
C GLY A 180 -25.20 -38.03 2.68
N VAL A 181 -23.98 -37.86 3.20
CA VAL A 181 -22.75 -38.29 2.51
C VAL A 181 -22.35 -39.68 3.00
N ASN A 182 -22.74 -40.70 2.24
CA ASN A 182 -22.52 -42.10 2.63
C ASN A 182 -21.03 -42.50 2.57
N ARG A 183 -20.70 -43.62 3.21
CA ARG A 183 -19.33 -44.16 3.26
C ARG A 183 -18.74 -44.49 1.89
N ALA A 184 -19.53 -45.06 0.99
CA ALA A 184 -19.05 -45.47 -0.33
C ALA A 184 -18.60 -44.26 -1.16
N ASP A 185 -19.35 -43.16 -1.10
CA ASP A 185 -19.00 -41.91 -1.78
C ASP A 185 -17.69 -41.33 -1.20
N GLN A 186 -17.54 -41.34 0.13
CA GLN A 186 -16.33 -40.86 0.81
C GLN A 186 -15.09 -41.66 0.39
N ASP A 187 -15.20 -42.98 0.35
CA ASP A 187 -14.11 -43.86 -0.07
C ASP A 187 -13.80 -43.70 -1.57
N ALA A 188 -14.81 -43.48 -2.42
CA ALA A 188 -14.63 -43.23 -3.85
C ALA A 188 -13.87 -41.93 -4.12
N LEU A 189 -14.23 -40.82 -3.44
CA LEU A 189 -13.50 -39.57 -3.56
C LEU A 189 -12.04 -39.74 -3.12
N ALA A 190 -11.79 -40.48 -2.05
CA ALA A 190 -10.44 -40.73 -1.54
C ALA A 190 -9.55 -41.49 -2.54
N VAL A 191 -10.09 -42.54 -3.17
CA VAL A 191 -9.39 -43.29 -4.22
C VAL A 191 -9.10 -42.38 -5.41
N GLU A 192 -10.07 -41.57 -5.83
CA GLU A 192 -9.89 -40.66 -6.96
C GLU A 192 -8.85 -39.58 -6.67
N SER A 193 -8.83 -39.02 -5.45
CA SER A 193 -7.80 -38.07 -5.00
C SER A 193 -6.39 -38.67 -5.10
N HIS A 194 -6.22 -39.92 -4.63
CA HIS A 194 -4.94 -40.64 -4.77
C HIS A 194 -4.56 -40.94 -6.22
N ARG A 195 -5.53 -41.33 -7.05
CA ARG A 195 -5.33 -41.61 -8.48
C ARG A 195 -4.87 -40.36 -9.23
N ARG A 196 -5.54 -39.22 -9.01
CA ARG A 196 -5.18 -37.92 -9.61
C ARG A 196 -3.79 -37.46 -9.16
N ALA A 197 -3.50 -37.55 -7.86
CA ALA A 197 -2.20 -37.17 -7.32
C ALA A 197 -1.06 -38.04 -7.86
N LEU A 198 -1.27 -39.36 -7.95
CA LEU A 198 -0.29 -40.27 -8.54
C LEU A 198 -0.01 -39.90 -10.01
N ALA A 199 -1.07 -39.75 -10.81
CA ALA A 199 -0.93 -39.40 -12.22
C ALA A 199 -0.21 -38.05 -12.40
N ALA A 200 -0.52 -37.06 -11.56
CA ALA A 200 0.15 -35.77 -11.58
C ALA A 200 1.63 -35.85 -11.21
N GLN A 201 1.97 -36.64 -10.17
CA GLN A 201 3.35 -36.83 -9.74
C GLN A 201 4.18 -37.63 -10.75
N GLU A 202 3.61 -38.66 -11.38
CA GLU A 202 4.27 -39.44 -12.44
C GLU A 202 4.50 -38.61 -13.71
N ALA A 203 3.56 -37.70 -14.02
CA ALA A 203 3.69 -36.76 -15.14
C ALA A 203 4.57 -35.53 -14.83
N GLY A 204 5.19 -35.45 -13.63
CA GLY A 204 6.05 -34.32 -13.25
C GLY A 204 5.32 -32.99 -13.08
N LYS A 205 3.99 -33.00 -12.90
CA LYS A 205 3.19 -31.75 -12.78
C LYS A 205 3.52 -30.93 -11.53
N PHE A 206 4.17 -31.52 -10.54
CA PHE A 206 4.57 -30.87 -9.29
C PHE A 206 6.00 -30.31 -9.31
N ASP A 207 6.81 -30.67 -10.31
CA ASP A 207 8.25 -30.41 -10.31
C ASP A 207 8.59 -28.92 -10.36
N GLY A 208 7.71 -28.09 -10.96
CA GLY A 208 7.91 -26.64 -11.07
C GLY A 208 7.61 -25.86 -9.79
N GLN A 209 6.72 -26.37 -8.92
CA GLN A 209 6.35 -25.71 -7.67
C GLN A 209 6.99 -26.32 -6.43
N ILE A 210 7.50 -27.56 -6.50
CA ILE A 210 8.19 -28.20 -5.37
C ILE A 210 9.66 -27.74 -5.30
N VAL A 211 10.02 -27.19 -4.15
CA VAL A 211 11.39 -26.91 -3.74
C VAL A 211 11.99 -28.16 -3.08
N PRO A 212 13.10 -28.70 -3.62
CA PRO A 212 13.86 -29.76 -2.95
C PRO A 212 14.38 -29.30 -1.58
N VAL A 213 14.12 -30.08 -0.54
CA VAL A 213 14.59 -29.80 0.83
C VAL A 213 15.60 -30.85 1.25
N THR A 214 16.82 -30.43 1.53
CA THR A 214 17.86 -31.27 2.13
C THR A 214 17.83 -31.12 3.64
N THR A 215 17.59 -32.22 4.35
CA THR A 215 17.41 -32.22 5.82
C THR A 215 17.96 -33.49 6.46
N ARG A 216 18.01 -33.46 7.80
CA ARG A 216 18.42 -34.59 8.64
C ARG A 216 17.35 -35.68 8.60
N PHE A 217 17.78 -36.93 8.69
CA PHE A 217 16.89 -38.09 8.74
C PHE A 217 17.50 -39.18 9.60
N GLN A 218 16.77 -39.61 10.63
CA GLN A 218 17.16 -40.68 11.52
C GLN A 218 16.20 -41.86 11.34
N GLU A 219 16.67 -42.99 10.81
CA GLU A 219 15.83 -44.18 10.76
C GLU A 219 15.45 -44.65 12.18
N VAL A 220 14.22 -45.13 12.36
CA VAL A 220 13.72 -45.64 13.64
C VAL A 220 13.00 -46.98 13.46
N ASP A 221 13.09 -47.85 14.47
CA ASP A 221 12.35 -49.12 14.51
C ASP A 221 10.85 -48.90 14.78
N LYS A 222 10.07 -49.99 14.84
CA LYS A 222 8.63 -49.91 15.13
C LYS A 222 8.33 -49.38 16.53
N GLN A 223 9.31 -49.41 17.43
CA GLN A 223 9.25 -48.93 18.81
C GLN A 223 9.74 -47.47 18.93
N GLY A 224 10.26 -46.88 17.86
CA GLY A 224 10.78 -45.52 17.82
C GLY A 224 12.27 -45.40 18.22
N ASN A 225 12.99 -46.50 18.40
CA ASN A 225 14.42 -46.47 18.71
C ASN A 225 15.22 -46.16 17.45
N LYS A 226 16.29 -45.36 17.59
CA LYS A 226 17.19 -44.99 16.49
C LYS A 226 17.86 -46.24 15.90
N ILE A 227 17.77 -46.38 14.58
CA ILE A 227 18.49 -47.38 13.78
C ILE A 227 19.58 -46.64 13.00
N GLY A 228 20.83 -47.07 13.16
CA GLY A 228 21.97 -46.51 12.42
C GLY A 228 22.29 -45.05 12.75
N GLU A 229 23.21 -44.49 11.98
CA GLU A 229 23.62 -43.08 12.09
C GLU A 229 22.61 -42.13 11.42
N GLU A 230 22.57 -40.88 11.88
CA GLU A 230 21.77 -39.83 11.25
C GLU A 230 22.28 -39.57 9.82
N GLN A 231 21.36 -39.54 8.87
CA GLN A 231 21.63 -39.33 7.45
C GLN A 231 21.16 -37.96 7.00
N THR A 232 21.70 -37.50 5.88
CA THR A 232 21.18 -36.35 5.14
C THR A 232 20.43 -36.85 3.90
N ILE A 233 19.17 -36.46 3.76
CA ILE A 233 18.33 -36.81 2.60
C ILE A 233 17.86 -35.55 1.89
N THR A 234 17.52 -35.67 0.61
CA THR A 234 16.83 -34.61 -0.14
C THR A 234 15.43 -35.08 -0.53
N VAL A 235 14.41 -34.43 0.02
CA VAL A 235 13.00 -34.71 -0.27
C VAL A 235 12.55 -33.85 -1.45
N LYS A 236 11.98 -34.48 -2.49
CA LYS A 236 11.56 -33.84 -3.75
C LYS A 236 10.15 -34.20 -4.20
N LYS A 237 9.47 -35.09 -3.48
CA LYS A 237 8.17 -35.66 -3.89
C LYS A 237 7.27 -35.80 -2.68
N ASP A 238 5.96 -35.69 -2.93
CA ASP A 238 4.94 -35.89 -1.91
C ASP A 238 4.88 -37.39 -1.56
N ASP A 239 5.03 -37.76 -0.28
CA ASP A 239 5.11 -39.17 0.18
C ASP A 239 3.80 -39.72 0.75
N GLY A 240 2.76 -38.88 0.75
CA GLY A 240 1.39 -39.24 1.13
C GLY A 240 0.66 -40.11 0.10
N ILE A 241 1.07 -40.05 -1.17
CA ILE A 241 0.37 -40.68 -2.29
C ILE A 241 0.44 -42.22 -2.20
N ARG A 242 -0.69 -42.89 -2.45
CA ARG A 242 -0.81 -44.36 -2.41
C ARG A 242 -1.19 -44.90 -3.78
N ALA A 243 -0.22 -45.53 -4.45
CA ALA A 243 -0.44 -46.13 -5.76
C ALA A 243 -1.43 -47.31 -5.74
N ASN A 244 -1.59 -47.96 -4.59
CA ASN A 244 -2.48 -49.10 -4.38
C ASN A 244 -3.83 -48.72 -3.74
N ALA A 245 -4.19 -47.43 -3.72
CA ALA A 245 -5.51 -47.00 -3.24
C ALA A 245 -6.61 -47.66 -4.08
N SER A 246 -7.57 -48.32 -3.42
CA SER A 246 -8.66 -49.06 -4.06
C SER A 246 -9.91 -49.03 -3.18
N LEU A 247 -11.09 -49.11 -3.78
CA LEU A 247 -12.36 -49.16 -3.04
C LEU A 247 -12.40 -50.34 -2.06
N GLU A 248 -11.92 -51.50 -2.49
CA GLU A 248 -11.81 -52.70 -1.66
C GLU A 248 -10.87 -52.50 -0.46
N GLY A 249 -9.78 -51.76 -0.65
CA GLY A 249 -8.85 -51.40 0.42
C GLY A 249 -9.47 -50.40 1.40
N MET A 250 -10.14 -49.36 0.88
CA MET A 250 -10.79 -48.33 1.70
C MET A 250 -11.93 -48.91 2.53
N ALA A 251 -12.77 -49.79 1.96
CA ALA A 251 -13.89 -50.42 2.65
C ALA A 251 -13.47 -51.26 3.87
N LYS A 252 -12.24 -51.78 3.89
CA LYS A 252 -11.68 -52.56 5.02
C LYS A 252 -11.22 -51.67 6.18
N LEU A 253 -11.07 -50.37 5.98
CA LEU A 253 -10.63 -49.45 7.02
C LEU A 253 -11.72 -49.24 8.06
N LYS A 254 -11.33 -49.35 9.33
CA LYS A 254 -12.22 -49.09 10.46
C LYS A 254 -12.50 -47.59 10.59
N PRO A 255 -13.71 -47.21 11.03
CA PRO A 255 -14.02 -45.84 11.43
C PRO A 255 -13.00 -45.32 12.45
N ALA A 256 -12.58 -44.07 12.30
CA ALA A 256 -11.49 -43.47 13.07
C ALA A 256 -11.96 -42.70 14.33
N PHE A 257 -13.22 -42.23 14.34
CA PHE A 257 -13.69 -41.29 15.37
C PHE A 257 -14.93 -41.76 16.13
N LYS A 258 -15.84 -42.47 15.46
CA LYS A 258 -17.08 -43.03 16.05
C LYS A 258 -17.22 -44.51 15.65
N PRO A 259 -17.65 -45.44 16.53
CA PRO A 259 -17.72 -46.87 16.20
C PRO A 259 -18.57 -47.22 14.97
N ASP A 260 -19.67 -46.50 14.79
CA ASP A 260 -20.62 -46.57 13.66
C ASP A 260 -20.37 -45.45 12.62
N GLY A 261 -19.22 -44.78 12.70
CA GLY A 261 -18.85 -43.67 11.83
C GLY A 261 -18.49 -44.10 10.41
N THR A 262 -18.41 -43.11 9.54
CA THR A 262 -18.05 -43.26 8.12
C THR A 262 -16.67 -42.70 7.80
N SER A 263 -16.13 -41.83 8.66
CA SER A 263 -14.80 -41.25 8.48
C SER A 263 -13.73 -42.25 8.92
N THR A 264 -12.75 -42.48 8.05
CA THR A 264 -11.61 -43.37 8.26
C THR A 264 -10.31 -42.65 7.96
N ALA A 265 -9.18 -43.24 8.33
CA ALA A 265 -7.86 -42.72 7.95
C ALA A 265 -7.63 -42.69 6.42
N GLY A 266 -8.41 -43.42 5.63
CA GLY A 266 -8.29 -43.45 4.16
C GLY A 266 -9.08 -42.35 3.46
N ASN A 267 -10.18 -41.90 4.05
CA ASN A 267 -11.03 -40.83 3.49
C ASN A 267 -10.94 -39.50 4.29
N SER A 268 -9.88 -39.38 5.10
CA SER A 268 -9.49 -38.16 5.82
C SER A 268 -8.13 -37.69 5.33
N SER A 269 -7.86 -36.39 5.42
CA SER A 269 -6.53 -35.84 5.13
C SER A 269 -5.45 -36.44 6.02
N GLN A 270 -4.24 -36.57 5.46
CA GLN A 270 -3.09 -37.06 6.21
C GLN A 270 -2.52 -35.95 7.09
N ILE A 271 -2.16 -36.31 8.33
CA ILE A 271 -1.33 -35.47 9.21
C ILE A 271 0.04 -35.34 8.55
N SER A 272 0.47 -34.11 8.28
CA SER A 272 1.58 -33.85 7.38
C SER A 272 2.44 -32.64 7.79
N ASP A 273 3.66 -32.63 7.28
CA ASP A 273 4.63 -31.56 7.44
C ASP A 273 4.90 -30.90 6.09
N GLY A 274 5.04 -29.56 6.08
CA GLY A 274 5.35 -28.81 4.86
C GLY A 274 5.32 -27.29 5.02
N ALA A 275 5.79 -26.58 3.99
CA ALA A 275 5.76 -25.13 3.91
C ALA A 275 5.48 -24.63 2.48
N ALA A 276 5.01 -23.39 2.35
CA ALA A 276 4.81 -22.71 1.07
C ALA A 276 4.97 -21.19 1.22
N ALA A 277 5.35 -20.50 0.14
CA ALA A 277 5.54 -19.06 0.10
C ALA A 277 5.12 -18.49 -1.27
N THR A 278 4.44 -17.35 -1.24
CA THR A 278 3.96 -16.61 -2.42
C THR A 278 4.42 -15.17 -2.34
N LEU A 279 5.22 -14.74 -3.30
CA LEU A 279 5.70 -13.36 -3.43
C LEU A 279 4.69 -12.51 -4.18
N MET A 280 4.29 -11.40 -3.57
CA MET A 280 3.31 -10.46 -4.11
C MET A 280 3.84 -9.03 -4.08
N MET A 281 3.39 -8.24 -5.04
CA MET A 281 3.62 -6.79 -5.08
C MET A 281 2.53 -6.12 -5.89
N ARG A 282 2.44 -4.79 -5.82
CA ARG A 282 1.57 -4.03 -6.72
C ARG A 282 2.09 -4.14 -8.17
N ARG A 283 1.20 -4.18 -9.18
CA ARG A 283 1.63 -4.25 -10.59
C ARG A 283 2.49 -3.05 -10.97
N SER A 284 2.13 -1.85 -10.53
CA SER A 284 2.94 -0.65 -10.74
C SER A 284 4.35 -0.81 -10.18
N THR A 285 4.50 -1.42 -9.00
CA THR A 285 5.78 -1.74 -8.39
C THR A 285 6.55 -2.76 -9.23
N ALA A 286 5.91 -3.85 -9.67
CA ALA A 286 6.53 -4.80 -10.59
C ALA A 286 7.01 -4.12 -11.89
N ASN A 287 6.22 -3.18 -12.43
CA ASN A 287 6.60 -2.43 -13.62
C ASN A 287 7.78 -1.48 -13.38
N ALA A 288 7.79 -0.78 -12.24
CA ALA A 288 8.85 0.14 -11.86
C ALA A 288 10.19 -0.61 -11.64
N LEU A 289 10.13 -1.81 -11.07
CA LEU A 289 11.29 -2.67 -10.84
C LEU A 289 11.73 -3.47 -12.08
N GLY A 290 11.05 -3.32 -13.22
CA GLY A 290 11.35 -4.09 -14.43
C GLY A 290 10.98 -5.58 -14.34
N LEU A 291 10.13 -5.96 -13.39
CA LEU A 291 9.68 -7.33 -13.10
C LEU A 291 8.35 -7.69 -13.77
N SER A 292 7.83 -6.89 -14.71
CA SER A 292 6.57 -7.17 -15.41
C SER A 292 6.54 -8.54 -16.09
N GLY A 293 7.69 -9.00 -16.60
CA GLY A 293 7.83 -10.31 -17.24
C GLY A 293 7.77 -11.49 -16.25
N SER A 294 7.93 -11.24 -14.95
CA SER A 294 7.87 -12.27 -13.90
C SER A 294 6.46 -12.47 -13.34
N ILE A 295 5.46 -11.70 -13.79
CA ILE A 295 4.09 -11.80 -13.27
C ILE A 295 3.46 -13.12 -13.76
N ILE A 296 3.16 -14.03 -12.82
CA ILE A 296 2.48 -15.29 -13.10
C ILE A 296 0.97 -15.23 -12.81
N GLY A 297 0.50 -14.21 -12.11
CA GLY A 297 -0.92 -14.08 -11.84
C GLY A 297 -1.21 -12.93 -10.91
N LYS A 298 -2.42 -12.92 -10.36
CA LYS A 298 -2.82 -11.94 -9.35
C LYS A 298 -3.86 -12.49 -8.40
N TRP A 299 -3.88 -11.92 -7.22
CA TRP A 299 -4.95 -12.08 -6.25
C TRP A 299 -6.09 -11.10 -6.59
N ALA A 300 -7.32 -11.60 -6.67
CA ALA A 300 -8.49 -10.82 -7.09
C ALA A 300 -9.52 -10.60 -5.97
N GLY A 301 -9.30 -11.16 -4.79
CA GLY A 301 -10.18 -11.00 -3.62
C GLY A 301 -10.25 -12.25 -2.77
N SER A 302 -10.70 -12.10 -1.54
CA SER A 302 -10.97 -13.19 -0.61
C SER A 302 -12.24 -12.92 0.20
N SER A 303 -12.92 -13.99 0.61
CA SER A 303 -14.07 -13.93 1.51
C SER A 303 -13.84 -14.81 2.73
N ILE A 304 -14.45 -14.44 3.85
CA ILE A 304 -14.44 -15.21 5.10
C ILE A 304 -15.85 -15.22 5.68
N VAL A 305 -16.25 -16.34 6.25
CA VAL A 305 -17.56 -16.57 6.87
C VAL A 305 -17.44 -17.41 8.14
N GLY A 306 -18.39 -17.24 9.06
CA GLY A 306 -18.62 -18.14 10.18
C GLY A 306 -19.74 -19.14 9.87
N CYS A 307 -19.69 -20.32 10.50
CA CYS A 307 -20.71 -21.36 10.50
C CYS A 307 -20.71 -22.07 11.87
N LYS A 308 -21.60 -23.04 12.10
CA LYS A 308 -21.61 -23.70 13.42
C LYS A 308 -20.33 -24.54 13.60
N PRO A 309 -19.71 -24.53 14.80
CA PRO A 309 -18.46 -25.27 15.03
C PRO A 309 -18.58 -26.78 14.82
N ASP A 310 -19.74 -27.36 15.12
CA ASP A 310 -20.00 -28.80 14.97
C ASP A 310 -20.18 -29.29 13.53
N GLU A 311 -20.28 -28.36 12.57
CA GLU A 311 -20.38 -28.63 11.13
C GLU A 311 -19.40 -27.78 10.33
N MET A 312 -18.27 -27.41 10.93
CA MET A 312 -17.25 -26.53 10.33
C MET A 312 -16.84 -26.90 8.90
N GLY A 313 -16.98 -28.18 8.52
CA GLY A 313 -16.75 -28.70 7.18
C GLY A 313 -17.54 -27.98 6.08
N ILE A 314 -18.70 -27.39 6.36
CA ILE A 314 -19.51 -26.68 5.35
C ILE A 314 -18.94 -25.31 4.96
N GLY A 315 -17.86 -24.86 5.60
CA GLY A 315 -17.25 -23.54 5.39
C GLY A 315 -17.09 -23.12 3.92
N PRO A 316 -16.53 -23.95 3.01
CA PRO A 316 -16.42 -23.64 1.58
C PRO A 316 -17.76 -23.39 0.90
N ALA A 317 -18.80 -24.16 1.24
CA ALA A 317 -20.14 -24.02 0.69
C ALA A 317 -20.78 -22.66 1.00
N ILE A 318 -20.28 -21.95 2.02
CA ILE A 318 -20.76 -20.62 2.41
C ILE A 318 -19.77 -19.52 1.96
N ALA A 319 -18.46 -19.78 2.05
CA ALA A 319 -17.42 -18.82 1.69
C ALA A 319 -17.39 -18.55 0.18
N ILE A 320 -17.51 -19.60 -0.64
CA ILE A 320 -17.46 -19.49 -2.10
C ILE A 320 -18.60 -18.63 -2.63
N PRO A 321 -19.89 -18.86 -2.27
CA PRO A 321 -20.98 -18.00 -2.74
C PRO A 321 -20.79 -16.53 -2.35
N LYS A 322 -20.31 -16.25 -1.13
CA LYS A 322 -19.99 -14.88 -0.70
C LYS A 322 -18.88 -14.24 -1.56
N LEU A 323 -17.83 -14.99 -1.88
CA LEU A 323 -16.76 -14.51 -2.76
C LEU A 323 -17.28 -14.20 -4.17
N LEU A 324 -18.08 -15.11 -4.73
CA LEU A 324 -18.69 -14.97 -6.05
C LEU A 324 -19.65 -13.77 -6.10
N GLU A 325 -20.48 -13.58 -5.07
CA GLU A 325 -21.36 -12.41 -4.93
C GLU A 325 -20.56 -11.10 -4.89
N GLN A 326 -19.52 -11.04 -4.05
CA GLN A 326 -18.63 -9.88 -3.92
C GLN A 326 -17.96 -9.52 -5.24
N THR A 327 -17.52 -10.54 -5.99
CA THR A 327 -16.82 -10.38 -7.27
C THR A 327 -17.77 -10.30 -8.47
N GLY A 328 -19.08 -10.51 -8.28
CA GLY A 328 -20.06 -10.56 -9.37
C GLY A 328 -19.77 -11.66 -10.38
N LEU A 329 -19.27 -12.81 -9.92
CA LEU A 329 -19.01 -14.00 -10.72
C LEU A 329 -20.04 -15.09 -10.41
N HIS A 330 -20.16 -16.03 -11.34
CA HIS A 330 -20.88 -17.30 -11.15
C HIS A 330 -19.89 -18.47 -11.12
N THR A 331 -20.36 -19.65 -10.69
CA THR A 331 -19.55 -20.88 -10.65
C THR A 331 -18.97 -21.24 -12.03
N ASP A 332 -19.71 -20.96 -13.10
CA ASP A 332 -19.25 -21.18 -14.48
C ASP A 332 -18.12 -20.25 -14.94
N ASP A 333 -17.95 -19.09 -14.29
CA ASP A 333 -16.86 -18.16 -14.59
C ASP A 333 -15.52 -18.61 -13.99
N VAL A 334 -15.52 -19.61 -13.11
CA VAL A 334 -14.32 -20.14 -12.45
C VAL A 334 -13.82 -21.37 -13.18
N GLY A 335 -12.61 -21.28 -13.70
CA GLY A 335 -12.00 -22.36 -14.48
C GLY A 335 -11.51 -23.54 -13.64
N LEU A 336 -10.94 -23.28 -12.46
CA LEU A 336 -10.32 -24.31 -11.61
C LEU A 336 -10.64 -24.10 -10.12
N TRP A 337 -10.90 -25.20 -9.42
CA TRP A 337 -11.25 -25.20 -8.00
C TRP A 337 -10.26 -26.04 -7.21
N GLU A 338 -9.61 -25.43 -6.24
CA GLU A 338 -8.84 -26.13 -5.21
C GLU A 338 -9.65 -26.03 -3.91
N ILE A 339 -10.36 -27.11 -3.55
CA ILE A 339 -11.17 -27.20 -2.33
C ILE A 339 -10.50 -28.20 -1.40
N ASN A 340 -10.11 -27.75 -0.21
CA ASN A 340 -9.33 -28.59 0.71
C ASN A 340 -10.11 -29.85 1.13
N GLU A 341 -9.47 -31.00 1.02
CA GLU A 341 -10.05 -32.30 1.36
C GLU A 341 -9.69 -32.68 2.80
N ALA A 342 -10.08 -31.86 3.79
CA ALA A 342 -9.83 -32.19 5.20
C ALA A 342 -10.44 -33.55 5.56
N PHE A 343 -11.68 -33.76 5.10
CA PHE A 343 -12.41 -35.02 5.09
C PHE A 343 -13.19 -35.14 3.79
N ALA A 344 -13.41 -36.38 3.30
CA ALA A 344 -14.21 -36.61 2.10
C ALA A 344 -15.68 -36.20 2.30
N SER A 345 -16.23 -36.42 3.49
CA SER A 345 -17.60 -36.03 3.88
C SER A 345 -17.90 -34.56 3.51
N GLN A 346 -17.09 -33.63 4.00
CA GLN A 346 -17.25 -32.20 3.77
C GLN A 346 -16.92 -31.78 2.33
N ALA A 347 -15.91 -32.42 1.71
CA ALA A 347 -15.52 -32.08 0.34
C ALA A 347 -16.66 -32.43 -0.64
N ILE A 348 -17.26 -33.62 -0.48
CA ILE A 348 -18.41 -34.05 -1.27
C ILE A 348 -19.60 -33.13 -1.03
N HIS A 349 -19.92 -32.84 0.23
CA HIS A 349 -21.02 -31.93 0.55
C HIS A 349 -20.83 -30.55 -0.10
N CYS A 350 -19.65 -29.94 0.01
CA CYS A 350 -19.39 -28.64 -0.60
C CYS A 350 -19.47 -28.68 -2.13
N VAL A 351 -18.96 -29.73 -2.77
CA VAL A 351 -19.07 -29.90 -4.24
C VAL A 351 -20.53 -29.98 -4.66
N ARG A 352 -21.36 -30.75 -3.93
CA ARG A 352 -22.81 -30.89 -4.20
C ARG A 352 -23.56 -29.58 -3.98
N GLU A 353 -23.35 -28.94 -2.84
CA GLU A 353 -24.05 -27.70 -2.48
C GLU A 353 -23.75 -26.56 -3.46
N LEU A 354 -22.55 -26.54 -4.02
CA LEU A 354 -22.11 -25.53 -5.00
C LEU A 354 -22.48 -25.88 -6.45
N GLY A 355 -23.07 -27.05 -6.71
CA GLY A 355 -23.37 -27.53 -8.06
C GLY A 355 -22.12 -27.79 -8.91
N LEU A 356 -21.02 -28.25 -8.30
CA LEU A 356 -19.72 -28.45 -8.93
C LEU A 356 -19.46 -29.91 -9.33
N GLU A 357 -20.46 -30.80 -9.30
CA GLU A 357 -20.29 -32.22 -9.61
C GLU A 357 -19.77 -32.44 -11.04
N ILE A 358 -20.35 -31.74 -12.01
CA ILE A 358 -19.90 -31.80 -13.41
C ILE A 358 -18.46 -31.31 -13.51
N LYS A 359 -18.12 -30.20 -12.83
CA LYS A 359 -16.74 -29.68 -12.78
C LYS A 359 -15.79 -30.69 -12.13
N TYR A 360 -16.24 -31.42 -11.11
CA TYR A 360 -15.45 -32.47 -10.46
C TYR A 360 -15.17 -33.64 -11.41
N GLU A 361 -16.17 -34.09 -12.17
CA GLU A 361 -16.06 -35.15 -13.18
C GLU A 361 -15.15 -34.75 -14.36
N GLU A 362 -15.24 -33.48 -14.80
CA GLU A 362 -14.35 -32.88 -15.81
C GLU A 362 -12.91 -32.66 -15.30
N GLY A 363 -12.65 -32.96 -14.03
CA GLY A 363 -11.34 -32.77 -13.41
C GLY A 363 -10.99 -31.30 -13.21
N LYS A 364 -11.97 -30.43 -12.97
CA LYS A 364 -11.81 -29.00 -12.64
C LYS A 364 -11.88 -28.72 -11.13
N VAL A 365 -12.10 -29.73 -10.30
CA VAL A 365 -11.98 -29.65 -8.84
C VAL A 365 -10.85 -30.58 -8.40
N ASN A 366 -9.82 -30.05 -7.75
CA ASN A 366 -8.63 -30.77 -7.30
C ASN A 366 -8.06 -31.68 -8.42
N SER A 367 -7.75 -31.11 -9.58
CA SER A 367 -7.35 -31.85 -10.80
C SER A 367 -6.16 -32.78 -10.59
N ASN A 368 -5.26 -32.41 -9.68
CA ASN A 368 -4.04 -33.14 -9.36
C ASN A 368 -4.14 -33.84 -7.99
N GLY A 369 -5.36 -34.11 -7.51
CA GLY A 369 -5.62 -34.66 -6.19
C GLY A 369 -5.53 -33.60 -5.08
N GLY A 370 -6.17 -33.87 -3.95
CA GLY A 370 -6.24 -32.96 -2.81
C GLY A 370 -5.57 -33.51 -1.57
N ALA A 371 -5.95 -32.97 -0.41
CA ALA A 371 -5.28 -33.21 0.86
C ALA A 371 -5.44 -34.64 1.42
N ILE A 372 -6.40 -35.44 0.93
CA ILE A 372 -6.46 -36.88 1.25
C ILE A 372 -5.21 -37.59 0.71
N ALA A 373 -4.80 -37.24 -0.50
CA ALA A 373 -3.62 -37.84 -1.14
C ALA A 373 -2.31 -37.11 -0.81
N LEU A 374 -2.32 -35.78 -0.89
CA LEU A 374 -1.13 -34.93 -0.75
C LEU A 374 -0.79 -34.63 0.71
N GLY A 375 -1.78 -34.65 1.60
CA GLY A 375 -1.64 -34.29 3.02
C GLY A 375 -2.09 -32.87 3.37
N HIS A 376 -2.30 -32.62 4.66
CA HIS A 376 -2.82 -31.35 5.19
C HIS A 376 -1.92 -30.77 6.29
N PRO A 377 -0.77 -30.17 5.96
CA PRO A 377 -0.01 -29.35 6.90
C PRO A 377 -0.83 -28.07 7.18
N LEU A 378 -1.50 -28.01 8.33
CA LEU A 378 -2.56 -27.05 8.65
C LEU A 378 -2.23 -25.61 8.20
N GLY A 379 -1.19 -25.00 8.78
CA GLY A 379 -0.80 -23.63 8.47
C GLY A 379 -0.32 -23.39 7.04
N ALA A 380 0.26 -24.41 6.39
CA ALA A 380 0.82 -24.29 5.04
C ALA A 380 -0.20 -24.54 3.91
N THR A 381 -1.31 -25.22 4.20
CA THR A 381 -2.20 -25.76 3.15
C THR A 381 -2.79 -24.69 2.25
N GLY A 382 -3.23 -23.55 2.79
CA GLY A 382 -3.79 -22.48 1.97
C GLY A 382 -2.79 -21.92 0.95
N ALA A 383 -1.53 -21.72 1.36
CA ALA A 383 -0.47 -21.25 0.46
C ALA A 383 0.00 -22.36 -0.50
N ARG A 384 0.04 -23.61 -0.04
CA ARG A 384 0.33 -24.80 -0.84
C ARG A 384 -0.65 -24.93 -2.01
N MET A 385 -1.96 -24.78 -1.74
CA MET A 385 -3.01 -24.84 -2.76
C MET A 385 -2.87 -23.74 -3.81
N VAL A 386 -2.44 -22.53 -3.43
CA VAL A 386 -2.12 -21.47 -4.41
C VAL A 386 -0.94 -21.85 -5.31
N ALA A 387 0.11 -22.45 -4.73
CA ALA A 387 1.28 -22.94 -5.48
C ALA A 387 0.94 -24.09 -6.44
N ASP A 388 -0.08 -24.91 -6.13
CA ASP A 388 -0.58 -25.96 -7.03
C ASP A 388 -1.57 -25.42 -8.08
N LEU A 389 -2.40 -24.44 -7.70
CA LEU A 389 -3.44 -23.83 -8.54
C LEU A 389 -2.83 -23.14 -9.77
N LEU A 390 -1.87 -22.23 -9.58
CA LEU A 390 -1.35 -21.37 -10.66
C LEU A 390 -0.71 -22.17 -11.82
N PRO A 391 0.15 -23.17 -11.59
CA PRO A 391 0.69 -24.00 -12.67
C PRO A 391 -0.37 -24.85 -13.36
N GLU A 392 -1.38 -25.36 -12.63
CA GLU A 392 -2.44 -26.17 -13.25
C GLU A 392 -3.38 -25.33 -14.11
N MET A 393 -3.73 -24.12 -13.67
CA MET A 393 -4.45 -23.15 -14.51
C MET A 393 -3.70 -22.88 -15.81
N GLN A 394 -2.36 -22.72 -15.75
CA GLN A 394 -1.54 -22.57 -16.95
C GLN A 394 -1.62 -23.78 -17.87
N ARG A 395 -1.44 -24.99 -17.33
CA ARG A 395 -1.44 -26.24 -18.10
C ARG A 395 -2.78 -26.49 -18.80
N GLN A 396 -3.88 -26.10 -18.15
CA GLN A 396 -5.23 -26.26 -18.71
C GLN A 396 -5.71 -25.04 -19.51
N GLY A 397 -4.91 -23.98 -19.65
CA GLY A 397 -5.31 -22.76 -20.36
C GLY A 397 -6.45 -21.99 -19.69
N LEU A 398 -6.59 -22.11 -18.37
CA LEU A 398 -7.64 -21.49 -17.57
C LEU A 398 -7.17 -20.17 -16.97
N GLN A 399 -8.08 -19.20 -16.87
CA GLN A 399 -7.73 -17.85 -16.41
C GLN A 399 -8.12 -17.58 -14.96
N THR A 400 -9.17 -18.21 -14.44
CA THR A 400 -9.72 -17.97 -13.10
C THR A 400 -9.66 -19.24 -12.26
N GLY A 401 -9.32 -19.09 -10.98
CA GLY A 401 -9.30 -20.21 -10.05
C GLY A 401 -9.61 -19.79 -8.63
N VAL A 402 -10.24 -20.69 -7.86
CA VAL A 402 -10.63 -20.45 -6.47
C VAL A 402 -9.93 -21.46 -5.57
N VAL A 403 -9.31 -20.95 -4.50
CA VAL A 403 -8.82 -21.75 -3.37
C VAL A 403 -9.81 -21.62 -2.23
N SER A 404 -10.29 -22.72 -1.65
CA SER A 404 -11.19 -22.68 -0.49
C SER A 404 -10.96 -23.82 0.49
N MET A 405 -11.29 -23.58 1.76
CA MET A 405 -11.19 -24.56 2.84
C MET A 405 -12.18 -24.29 3.97
N CYS A 406 -12.61 -25.39 4.61
CA CYS A 406 -13.20 -25.36 5.94
C CYS A 406 -12.15 -24.99 6.98
N ILE A 407 -12.61 -24.49 8.13
CA ILE A 407 -11.74 -24.00 9.20
C ILE A 407 -12.33 -24.48 10.52
N GLY A 408 -11.52 -25.20 11.30
CA GLY A 408 -11.89 -25.63 12.65
C GLY A 408 -12.44 -24.47 13.49
N THR A 409 -13.30 -24.78 14.46
CA THR A 409 -14.11 -23.82 15.24
C THR A 409 -15.27 -23.14 14.48
N GLY A 410 -15.55 -23.54 13.23
CA GLY A 410 -16.76 -23.12 12.52
C GLY A 410 -16.56 -21.91 11.61
N MET A 411 -15.65 -22.01 10.64
CA MET A 411 -15.46 -20.94 9.64
C MET A 411 -15.19 -21.51 8.25
N GLY A 412 -15.30 -20.65 7.23
CA GLY A 412 -14.90 -20.92 5.86
C GLY A 412 -14.13 -19.75 5.26
N MET A 413 -13.22 -20.03 4.34
CA MET A 413 -12.51 -19.01 3.57
C MET A 413 -12.40 -19.41 2.10
N ALA A 414 -12.50 -18.43 1.21
CA ALA A 414 -12.26 -18.59 -0.22
C ALA A 414 -11.41 -17.43 -0.75
N GLY A 415 -10.52 -17.71 -1.70
CA GLY A 415 -9.69 -16.71 -2.40
C GLY A 415 -9.74 -16.90 -3.91
N LEU A 416 -9.94 -15.80 -4.65
CA LEU A 416 -9.98 -15.77 -6.11
C LEU A 416 -8.62 -15.37 -6.67
N PHE A 417 -8.13 -16.13 -7.63
CA PHE A 417 -6.86 -15.92 -8.31
C PHE A 417 -7.05 -15.90 -9.83
N VAL A 418 -6.23 -15.09 -10.50
CA VAL A 418 -6.19 -15.00 -11.97
C VAL A 418 -4.81 -15.40 -12.46
N ARG A 419 -4.75 -16.26 -13.48
CA ARG A 419 -3.50 -16.61 -14.18
C ARG A 419 -3.23 -15.61 -15.29
N GLU A 420 -2.00 -15.09 -15.37
CA GLU A 420 -1.57 -14.20 -16.44
C GLU A 420 -0.44 -14.77 -17.28
N ALA A 421 -0.70 -15.09 -18.56
CA ALA A 421 0.32 -15.60 -19.46
C ALA A 421 1.62 -14.77 -19.37
N VAL A 422 2.73 -15.45 -19.08
CA VAL A 422 4.06 -14.87 -19.12
C VAL A 422 4.38 -14.67 -20.60
N GLY A 423 4.55 -13.43 -21.03
CA GLY A 423 4.92 -13.15 -22.42
C GLY A 423 6.24 -13.83 -22.74
N SER A 424 6.26 -14.68 -23.77
CA SER A 424 7.47 -15.30 -24.30
C SER A 424 8.41 -14.22 -24.84
N ILE A 425 9.31 -13.76 -23.98
CA ILE A 425 10.51 -13.04 -24.40
C ILE A 425 11.66 -13.97 -24.03
N LEU A 426 12.28 -14.54 -25.08
CA LEU A 426 13.41 -15.49 -25.11
C LEU A 426 13.00 -16.97 -25.17
N GLY A 427 13.45 -17.62 -26.26
CA GLY A 427 13.20 -19.01 -26.59
C GLY A 427 13.99 -20.00 -25.73
N ASP A 428 13.52 -21.24 -25.77
CA ASP A 428 14.20 -22.51 -25.48
C ASP A 428 15.65 -22.36 -25.00
N ASN A 429 15.87 -22.29 -23.69
CA ASN A 429 17.11 -22.69 -23.01
C ASN A 429 16.95 -22.62 -21.48
N PHE A 430 16.14 -23.52 -20.91
CA PHE A 430 16.32 -23.95 -19.51
C PHE A 430 16.56 -25.45 -19.49
N GLY A 431 17.79 -25.83 -19.82
CA GLY A 431 18.39 -27.11 -19.42
C GLY A 431 19.16 -26.96 -18.11
N PRO A 432 19.36 -28.04 -17.33
CA PRO A 432 19.97 -27.96 -16.01
C PRO A 432 21.49 -27.98 -16.12
N GLY A 433 22.18 -27.01 -15.49
CA GLY A 433 23.60 -27.18 -15.15
C GLY A 433 24.49 -25.95 -15.29
N HIS A 434 25.31 -25.76 -14.26
CA HIS A 434 26.53 -24.94 -14.17
C HIS A 434 26.38 -23.47 -13.75
N TYR A 435 26.34 -23.28 -12.42
CA TYR A 435 26.86 -22.07 -11.79
C TYR A 435 28.38 -22.00 -12.02
N ARG A 436 28.83 -21.02 -12.81
CA ARG A 436 30.23 -20.58 -12.88
C ARG A 436 30.32 -19.10 -12.57
N ALA A 437 31.31 -18.76 -11.74
CA ALA A 437 31.64 -17.44 -11.25
C ALA A 437 31.90 -16.42 -12.38
N ILE A 438 31.48 -15.17 -12.15
CA ILE A 438 31.76 -14.03 -13.03
C ILE A 438 32.95 -13.23 -12.42
N PRO A 439 34.04 -12.98 -13.17
CA PRO A 439 35.05 -12.00 -12.81
C PRO A 439 34.75 -10.62 -13.42
N SER A 440 35.22 -9.56 -12.76
CA SER A 440 35.22 -8.15 -13.21
C SER A 440 35.84 -7.97 -14.60
N PRO A 441 35.55 -6.86 -15.33
CA PRO A 441 36.58 -5.82 -15.44
C PRO A 441 36.10 -4.37 -15.66
N CYS A 442 37.07 -3.45 -15.52
CA CYS A 442 37.04 -2.01 -15.75
C CYS A 442 37.19 -1.57 -17.23
N ARG A 443 36.77 -0.30 -17.47
CA ARG A 443 37.41 0.82 -18.22
C ARG A 443 37.24 1.02 -19.76
N ALA A 444 36.82 2.27 -20.04
CA ALA A 444 37.37 3.30 -20.96
C ALA A 444 36.81 3.48 -22.39
N ASN A 445 36.27 4.67 -22.70
CA ASN A 445 36.92 5.73 -23.52
C ASN A 445 35.96 6.89 -23.90
N GLN A 446 36.47 8.13 -23.80
CA GLN A 446 35.97 9.36 -24.45
C GLN A 446 36.94 9.80 -25.56
N PRO A 447 36.52 10.72 -26.47
CA PRO A 447 37.34 11.91 -26.69
C PRO A 447 36.60 13.26 -26.93
N LYS A 448 37.17 14.30 -26.26
CA LYS A 448 37.40 15.76 -26.52
C LYS A 448 36.80 16.53 -27.72
N MET A 449 36.41 17.79 -27.45
CA MET A 449 36.85 19.08 -28.09
C MET A 449 35.99 20.25 -27.54
N ALA A 450 36.26 21.55 -27.69
CA ALA A 450 37.37 22.46 -27.39
C ALA A 450 36.88 23.90 -27.74
N SER A 451 36.97 24.85 -26.79
CA SER A 451 37.18 26.33 -26.91
C SER A 451 36.44 27.18 -27.98
N ASN A 452 35.78 28.28 -27.57
CA ASN A 452 36.31 29.65 -27.74
C ASN A 452 35.37 30.80 -27.27
N SER A 453 36.07 31.83 -26.80
CA SER A 453 35.82 33.20 -26.29
C SER A 453 34.84 34.17 -26.99
N ASP A 454 34.31 35.09 -26.14
CA ASP A 454 34.15 36.55 -26.26
C ASP A 454 33.56 37.21 -27.53
N ASN A 455 32.47 37.99 -27.37
CA ASN A 455 32.52 39.47 -27.43
C ASN A 455 31.14 40.19 -27.43
N ARG A 456 31.16 41.37 -26.79
CA ARG A 456 30.45 42.64 -27.10
C ARG A 456 29.12 43.00 -26.41
N LEU A 457 29.30 43.94 -25.48
CA LEU A 457 28.38 44.99 -25.05
C LEU A 457 28.15 46.09 -26.11
N ASN A 458 27.03 46.80 -25.90
CA ASN A 458 26.68 48.20 -26.23
C ASN A 458 25.80 48.50 -27.44
N LEU A 459 24.68 49.20 -27.14
CA LEU A 459 24.04 50.37 -27.79
C LEU A 459 22.60 50.47 -27.23
N GLN A 460 21.94 51.58 -26.89
CA GLN A 460 22.26 53.00 -26.73
C GLN A 460 20.98 53.65 -26.14
N LYS A 461 21.08 54.61 -25.20
CA LYS A 461 19.95 55.46 -24.75
C LYS A 461 19.61 56.50 -25.82
N ARG A 462 18.32 56.80 -26.03
CA ARG A 462 17.84 58.13 -26.47
C ARG A 462 16.41 58.41 -26.02
N ASP A 463 16.21 59.68 -25.73
CA ASP A 463 15.17 60.30 -24.91
C ASP A 463 14.09 60.98 -25.77
N ASN A 464 12.88 61.07 -25.21
CA ASN A 464 11.84 62.12 -25.33
C ASN A 464 10.41 61.62 -25.61
N GLY A 465 9.51 61.93 -24.68
CA GLY A 465 8.13 61.44 -24.66
C GLY A 465 7.03 62.42 -25.08
N LYS A 466 5.79 62.02 -24.77
CA LYS A 466 4.61 62.82 -24.39
C LYS A 466 3.35 61.93 -24.34
N GLY A 467 2.56 62.08 -23.27
CA GLY A 467 1.10 61.90 -23.31
C GLY A 467 0.51 60.60 -22.76
N SER A 468 0.68 60.30 -21.47
CA SER A 468 -0.13 59.30 -20.75
C SER A 468 -1.43 59.91 -20.22
N ILE A 469 -2.59 59.36 -20.62
CA ILE A 469 -3.82 59.44 -19.84
C ILE A 469 -3.82 58.19 -18.94
N LYS A 470 -3.51 58.37 -17.65
CA LYS A 470 -3.62 57.31 -16.63
C LYS A 470 -5.00 57.36 -16.00
N ILE A 471 -5.72 56.25 -16.09
CA ILE A 471 -6.85 55.91 -15.21
C ILE A 471 -6.24 55.63 -13.81
N PRO A 472 -6.82 56.09 -12.69
CA PRO A 472 -6.17 55.97 -11.38
C PRO A 472 -6.16 54.52 -10.91
N GLU A 473 -4.97 53.98 -10.65
CA GLU A 473 -4.80 52.81 -9.78
C GLU A 473 -5.09 53.25 -8.33
N PRO A 474 -5.79 52.44 -7.52
CA PRO A 474 -5.97 52.74 -6.11
C PRO A 474 -4.62 52.71 -5.40
N ALA A 475 -4.35 53.73 -4.58
CA ALA A 475 -3.10 53.88 -3.86
C ALA A 475 -2.83 52.67 -2.95
N PRO A 476 -1.60 52.12 -2.92
CA PRO A 476 -1.25 51.08 -1.98
C PRO A 476 -1.32 51.67 -0.56
N GLY A 477 -2.08 51.00 0.32
CA GLY A 477 -2.15 51.33 1.73
C GLY A 477 -0.78 51.27 2.41
N PRO A 478 -0.62 51.91 3.58
CA PRO A 478 0.67 51.99 4.27
C PRO A 478 1.17 50.60 4.64
N ALA A 479 2.41 50.29 4.26
CA ALA A 479 3.07 49.04 4.62
C ALA A 479 3.26 48.92 6.14
N ALA A 480 2.68 47.88 6.75
CA ALA A 480 2.87 47.57 8.16
C ALA A 480 4.34 47.25 8.45
N LYS A 481 4.88 47.79 9.56
CA LYS A 481 6.30 47.67 9.96
C LYS A 481 6.65 46.35 10.69
N GLY A 482 5.72 45.38 10.74
CA GLY A 482 5.88 44.10 11.45
C GLY A 482 5.69 42.87 10.55
N LYS A 483 5.95 41.68 11.11
CA LYS A 483 5.76 40.40 10.41
C LYS A 483 4.26 40.17 10.17
N PRO A 484 3.82 39.85 8.93
CA PRO A 484 2.40 39.62 8.66
C PRO A 484 1.86 38.44 9.49
N ARG A 485 0.65 38.60 10.04
CA ARG A 485 0.02 37.59 10.92
C ARG A 485 -1.21 36.96 10.25
N LEU A 486 -1.29 35.64 10.30
CA LEU A 486 -2.44 34.83 9.92
C LEU A 486 -3.22 34.46 11.18
N LEU A 487 -4.49 34.84 11.25
CA LEU A 487 -5.35 34.55 12.40
C LEU A 487 -6.30 33.40 12.08
N LEU A 488 -6.23 32.29 12.80
CA LEU A 488 -7.17 31.18 12.70
C LEU A 488 -8.25 31.33 13.78
N MET A 489 -9.48 31.63 13.36
CA MET A 489 -10.65 31.83 14.24
C MET A 489 -11.81 30.92 13.83
N GLY A 490 -12.78 30.71 14.74
CA GLY A 490 -13.94 29.85 14.51
C GLY A 490 -14.34 29.03 15.74
N GLN A 491 -15.43 28.30 15.65
CA GLN A 491 -16.03 27.58 16.78
C GLN A 491 -15.12 26.50 17.39
N ARG A 492 -15.41 26.09 18.64
CA ARG A 492 -14.71 24.97 19.27
C ARG A 492 -14.87 23.69 18.44
N ARG A 493 -13.78 22.93 18.26
CA ARG A 493 -13.73 21.68 17.45
C ARG A 493 -13.92 21.84 15.93
N SER A 494 -13.93 23.06 15.41
CA SER A 494 -14.02 23.30 13.95
C SER A 494 -12.80 22.84 13.14
N GLY A 495 -11.69 22.47 13.78
CA GLY A 495 -10.49 21.94 13.11
C GLY A 495 -9.30 22.90 12.99
N LYS A 496 -9.35 24.10 13.58
CA LYS A 496 -8.27 25.11 13.53
C LYS A 496 -6.88 24.57 13.89
N SER A 497 -6.76 23.91 15.03
CA SER A 497 -5.48 23.38 15.51
C SER A 497 -4.99 22.24 14.63
N SER A 498 -5.89 21.35 14.19
CA SER A 498 -5.59 20.28 13.23
C SER A 498 -5.06 20.84 11.92
N ILE A 499 -5.68 21.91 11.41
CA ILE A 499 -5.21 22.63 10.21
C ILE A 499 -3.79 23.16 10.41
N SER A 500 -3.54 23.87 11.52
CA SER A 500 -2.21 24.44 11.80
C SER A 500 -1.14 23.34 11.91
N SER A 501 -1.44 22.27 12.64
CA SER A 501 -0.53 21.14 12.83
C SER A 501 -0.21 20.40 11.53
N VAL A 502 -1.20 20.18 10.67
CA VAL A 502 -0.99 19.48 9.40
C VAL A 502 -0.19 20.33 8.41
N VAL A 503 -0.53 21.61 8.27
CA VAL A 503 0.10 22.48 7.26
C VAL A 503 1.50 22.93 7.69
N PHE A 504 1.68 23.31 8.96
CA PHE A 504 2.91 23.98 9.40
C PHE A 504 3.83 23.11 10.25
N HIS A 505 3.31 22.07 10.89
CA HIS A 505 4.11 21.15 11.73
C HIS A 505 4.31 19.77 11.08
N LYS A 506 3.85 19.59 9.84
CA LYS A 506 3.88 18.31 9.10
C LYS A 506 3.29 17.14 9.90
N MET A 507 2.33 17.42 10.79
CA MET A 507 1.68 16.39 11.59
C MET A 507 0.78 15.54 10.66
N PRO A 508 0.90 14.21 10.68
CA PRO A 508 -0.01 13.34 9.95
C PRO A 508 -1.49 13.60 10.34
N PRO A 509 -2.44 13.69 9.40
CA PRO A 509 -3.84 14.02 9.71
C PRO A 509 -4.50 13.07 10.72
N ASN A 510 -4.10 11.79 10.76
CA ASN A 510 -4.56 10.80 11.73
C ASN A 510 -4.08 11.06 13.17
N GLU A 511 -2.93 11.72 13.34
CA GLU A 511 -2.41 12.09 14.67
C GLU A 511 -3.15 13.31 15.25
N THR A 512 -3.81 14.11 14.40
CA THR A 512 -4.60 15.27 14.86
C THR A 512 -5.79 14.88 15.75
N LEU A 513 -6.21 13.61 15.74
CA LEU A 513 -7.25 13.06 16.62
C LEU A 513 -6.85 13.12 18.11
N PHE A 514 -5.56 13.21 18.40
CA PHE A 514 -5.03 13.27 19.76
C PHE A 514 -4.72 14.69 20.24
N LEU A 515 -5.01 15.71 19.42
CA LEU A 515 -4.83 17.10 19.83
C LEU A 515 -5.82 17.48 20.93
N GLU A 516 -5.29 18.02 22.03
CA GLU A 516 -6.10 18.57 23.11
C GLU A 516 -6.82 19.87 22.69
N SER A 517 -7.89 20.23 23.40
CA SER A 517 -8.57 21.50 23.14
C SER A 517 -7.68 22.70 23.46
N THR A 518 -7.46 23.59 22.49
CA THR A 518 -6.71 24.84 22.67
C THR A 518 -7.31 25.71 23.77
N ALA A 519 -6.58 25.84 24.89
CA ALA A 519 -7.00 26.63 26.06
C ALA A 519 -6.41 28.05 26.08
N ARG A 520 -5.36 28.31 25.29
CA ARG A 520 -4.66 29.61 25.17
C ARG A 520 -4.28 29.85 23.72
N ILE A 521 -4.13 31.12 23.33
CA ILE A 521 -3.69 31.49 21.97
C ILE A 521 -2.31 30.87 21.72
N GLN A 522 -2.22 30.02 20.70
CA GLN A 522 -0.94 29.45 20.24
C GLN A 522 -0.36 30.35 19.15
N LYS A 523 0.96 30.60 19.22
CA LYS A 523 1.66 31.49 18.30
C LYS A 523 2.81 30.73 17.67
N ASP A 524 2.68 30.41 16.40
CA ASP A 524 3.71 29.77 15.62
C ASP A 524 4.40 30.81 14.73
N SER A 525 5.73 30.82 14.70
CA SER A 525 6.51 31.66 13.79
C SER A 525 7.15 30.76 12.75
N MET A 526 6.88 31.03 11.48
CA MET A 526 7.41 30.24 10.38
C MET A 526 8.60 30.97 9.74
N HIS A 527 9.75 30.30 9.70
CA HIS A 527 10.93 30.77 8.99
C HIS A 527 10.86 30.31 7.53
N SER A 528 10.08 31.03 6.75
CA SER A 528 9.81 30.80 5.33
C SER A 528 10.34 31.96 4.49
N PHE A 529 10.13 31.93 3.17
CA PHE A 529 10.32 33.05 2.23
C PHE A 529 9.79 34.40 2.75
N MET A 530 8.69 34.37 3.49
CA MET A 530 8.16 35.50 4.26
C MET A 530 8.07 35.05 5.71
N ASP A 531 8.74 35.76 6.63
CA ASP A 531 8.56 35.52 8.06
C ASP A 531 7.12 35.93 8.45
N PHE A 532 6.21 34.98 8.59
CA PHE A 532 4.84 35.23 9.07
C PHE A 532 4.55 34.48 10.37
N GLN A 533 3.54 34.93 11.10
CA GLN A 533 3.09 34.27 12.32
C GLN A 533 1.70 33.68 12.11
N VAL A 534 1.47 32.47 12.61
CA VAL A 534 0.15 31.81 12.64
C VAL A 534 -0.34 31.81 14.07
N TRP A 535 -1.51 32.41 14.31
CA TRP A 535 -2.11 32.52 15.64
C TRP A 535 -3.41 31.70 15.68
N ASP A 536 -3.46 30.63 16.48
CA ASP A 536 -4.66 29.81 16.69
C ASP A 536 -5.45 30.30 17.91
N PHE A 537 -6.70 30.74 17.69
CA PHE A 537 -7.57 31.27 18.73
C PHE A 537 -8.44 30.19 19.38
N PRO A 538 -8.53 30.14 20.73
CA PRO A 538 -9.47 29.29 21.42
C PRO A 538 -10.92 29.64 21.05
N GLY A 539 -11.71 28.65 20.61
CA GLY A 539 -13.12 28.88 20.21
C GLY A 539 -14.08 29.27 21.35
N GLN A 540 -13.60 29.30 22.60
CA GLN A 540 -14.36 29.70 23.80
C GLN A 540 -14.08 31.15 24.22
N LEU A 541 -13.08 31.80 23.61
CA LEU A 541 -12.59 33.08 24.05
C LEU A 541 -13.38 34.19 23.36
N GLU A 542 -14.10 34.98 24.15
CA GLU A 542 -14.75 36.21 23.70
C GLU A 542 -13.69 37.31 23.58
N PHE A 543 -13.12 37.46 22.39
CA PHE A 543 -12.11 38.48 22.08
C PHE A 543 -12.66 39.92 22.12
N MET A 544 -13.94 40.08 22.43
CA MET A 544 -14.65 41.35 22.62
C MET A 544 -14.68 41.81 24.09
N ASP A 545 -14.04 41.07 25.01
CA ASP A 545 -13.86 41.53 26.39
C ASP A 545 -12.98 42.80 26.41
N PRO A 546 -13.39 43.89 27.09
CA PRO A 546 -12.62 45.15 27.18
C PRO A 546 -11.20 45.00 27.75
N SER A 547 -10.88 43.86 28.35
CA SER A 547 -9.53 43.52 28.84
C SER A 547 -8.56 43.07 27.73
N PHE A 548 -9.04 42.80 26.52
CA PHE A 548 -8.21 42.41 25.38
C PHE A 548 -7.71 43.64 24.59
N ASP A 549 -6.39 43.71 24.41
CA ASP A 549 -5.76 44.73 23.56
C ASP A 549 -5.96 44.36 22.07
N ALA A 550 -7.03 44.90 21.49
CA ALA A 550 -7.38 44.69 20.09
C ALA A 550 -6.28 45.17 19.13
N ASP A 551 -5.57 46.26 19.45
CA ASP A 551 -4.48 46.76 18.62
C ASP A 551 -3.27 45.83 18.63
N ALA A 552 -2.97 45.19 19.77
CA ALA A 552 -1.91 44.18 19.85
C ALA A 552 -2.21 42.91 19.03
N ILE A 553 -3.49 42.59 18.81
CA ILE A 553 -3.92 41.39 18.08
C ILE A 553 -4.11 41.69 16.59
N PHE A 554 -4.87 42.74 16.27
CA PHE A 554 -5.33 43.05 14.91
C PHE A 554 -4.47 44.08 14.17
N GLY A 555 -3.57 44.80 14.86
CA GLY A 555 -2.76 45.89 14.27
C GLY A 555 -1.73 45.47 13.20
N GLU A 556 -1.32 44.20 13.15
CA GLU A 556 -0.37 43.65 12.15
C GLU A 556 -0.94 42.43 11.39
N ILE A 557 -2.27 42.31 11.31
CA ILE A 557 -2.89 41.19 10.61
C ILE A 557 -2.70 41.30 9.10
N GLY A 558 -2.26 40.20 8.50
CA GLY A 558 -2.26 40.00 7.05
C GLY A 558 -3.60 39.43 6.56
N ALA A 559 -4.11 38.38 7.22
CA ALA A 559 -5.40 37.78 6.88
C ALA A 559 -6.07 37.11 8.08
N LEU A 560 -7.40 37.16 8.09
CA LEU A 560 -8.28 36.52 9.07
C LEU A 560 -8.94 35.30 8.42
N ILE A 561 -8.60 34.10 8.91
CA ILE A 561 -9.14 32.83 8.42
C ILE A 561 -10.19 32.32 9.42
N TRP A 562 -11.45 32.29 9.00
CA TRP A 562 -12.57 31.77 9.77
C TRP A 562 -12.91 30.34 9.37
N VAL A 563 -12.80 29.39 10.30
CA VAL A 563 -13.00 27.96 10.05
C VAL A 563 -14.40 27.53 10.51
N ILE A 564 -15.22 27.10 9.55
CA ILE A 564 -16.57 26.54 9.73
C ILE A 564 -16.51 25.03 9.55
N ASP A 565 -17.09 24.27 10.48
CA ASP A 565 -17.21 22.82 10.34
C ASP A 565 -18.38 22.48 9.41
N ALA A 566 -18.12 21.81 8.30
CA ALA A 566 -19.13 21.43 7.32
C ALA A 566 -20.01 20.25 7.78
N GLN A 567 -19.60 19.52 8.82
CA GLN A 567 -20.30 18.34 9.34
C GLN A 567 -21.10 18.63 10.63
N ASP A 568 -20.99 19.83 11.19
CA ASP A 568 -21.70 20.27 12.40
C ASP A 568 -22.67 21.43 12.09
N ASP A 569 -23.43 21.89 13.09
CA ASP A 569 -24.32 23.05 12.94
C ASP A 569 -23.51 24.35 12.76
N TYR A 570 -23.53 24.90 11.54
CA TYR A 570 -22.78 26.09 11.16
C TYR A 570 -23.54 27.40 11.36
N LEU A 571 -24.82 27.40 11.78
CA LEU A 571 -25.61 28.64 11.91
C LEU A 571 -25.02 29.59 12.94
N GLU A 572 -24.64 29.07 14.12
CA GLU A 572 -23.98 29.88 15.14
C GLU A 572 -22.59 30.36 14.66
N ALA A 573 -21.90 29.58 13.82
CA ALA A 573 -20.58 29.95 13.30
C ALA A 573 -20.68 31.13 12.32
N ILE A 574 -21.73 31.15 11.50
CA ILE A 574 -22.07 32.25 10.59
C ILE A 574 -22.41 33.52 11.38
N SER A 575 -23.31 33.43 12.37
CA SER A 575 -23.70 34.61 13.14
C SER A 575 -22.50 35.23 13.88
N ARG A 576 -21.64 34.40 14.49
CA ARG A 576 -20.39 34.88 15.12
C ARG A 576 -19.42 35.50 14.11
N LEU A 577 -19.31 34.94 12.90
CA LEU A 577 -18.49 35.52 11.82
C LEU A 577 -19.01 36.92 11.47
N ASN A 578 -20.31 37.07 11.24
CA ASN A 578 -20.91 38.34 10.84
C ASN A 578 -20.71 39.42 11.91
N VAL A 579 -20.92 39.08 13.19
CA VAL A 579 -20.60 39.96 14.32
C VAL A 579 -19.11 40.35 14.33
N THR A 580 -18.21 39.40 14.04
CA THR A 580 -16.77 39.66 13.97
C THR A 580 -16.43 40.62 12.82
N ILE A 581 -16.98 40.39 11.63
CA ILE A 581 -16.79 41.23 10.45
C ILE A 581 -17.29 42.65 10.71
N MET A 582 -18.51 42.80 11.24
CA MET A 582 -19.10 44.11 11.52
C MET A 582 -18.23 44.95 12.48
N ASN A 583 -17.63 44.32 13.47
CA ASN A 583 -16.76 45.01 14.44
C ASN A 583 -15.37 45.31 13.86
N LEU A 584 -14.77 44.36 13.11
CA LEU A 584 -13.45 44.56 12.51
C LEU A 584 -13.47 45.55 11.34
N ALA A 585 -14.54 45.58 10.55
CA ALA A 585 -14.67 46.47 9.40
C ALA A 585 -14.67 47.95 9.79
N GLN A 586 -15.10 48.29 11.02
CA GLN A 586 -15.06 49.67 11.52
C GLN A 586 -13.64 50.15 11.84
N SER A 587 -12.80 49.27 12.39
CA SER A 587 -11.47 49.64 12.89
C SER A 587 -10.32 49.27 11.94
N TYR A 588 -10.49 48.23 11.11
CA TYR A 588 -9.45 47.66 10.26
C TYR A 588 -9.99 47.29 8.85
N PRO A 589 -10.31 48.29 7.99
CA PRO A 589 -10.95 48.06 6.69
C PRO A 589 -10.08 47.35 5.65
N ALA A 590 -8.78 47.16 5.93
CA ALA A 590 -7.82 46.55 5.00
C ALA A 590 -7.55 45.05 5.28
N ILE A 591 -8.23 44.42 6.24
CA ILE A 591 -8.03 43.01 6.56
C ILE A 591 -8.69 42.12 5.49
N ASN A 592 -7.93 41.18 4.95
CA ASN A 592 -8.47 40.13 4.08
C ASN A 592 -9.19 39.08 4.93
N ILE A 593 -10.46 38.81 4.61
CA ILE A 593 -11.29 37.84 5.33
C ILE A 593 -11.51 36.61 4.47
N GLU A 594 -11.11 35.46 5.00
CA GLU A 594 -11.08 34.16 4.32
C GLU A 594 -11.92 33.17 5.13
N VAL A 595 -12.84 32.45 4.49
CA VAL A 595 -13.70 31.47 5.16
C VAL A 595 -13.35 30.08 4.68
N PHE A 596 -12.91 29.22 5.60
CA PHE A 596 -12.62 27.81 5.34
C PHE A 596 -13.81 26.97 5.78
N ILE A 597 -14.53 26.43 4.80
CA ILE A 597 -15.56 25.40 5.02
C ILE A 597 -14.81 24.07 5.12
N HIS A 598 -14.66 23.58 6.34
CA HIS A 598 -13.70 22.54 6.71
C HIS A 598 -14.37 21.18 6.97
N LYS A 599 -13.60 20.08 6.90
CA LYS A 599 -14.08 18.68 7.03
C LYS A 599 -15.04 18.25 5.91
N VAL A 600 -14.79 18.69 4.68
CA VAL A 600 -15.65 18.34 3.53
C VAL A 600 -15.44 16.90 3.03
N ASP A 601 -14.44 16.17 3.54
CA ASP A 601 -14.06 14.81 3.13
C ASP A 601 -15.16 13.76 3.34
N GLY A 602 -16.04 13.93 4.31
CA GLY A 602 -17.19 13.04 4.56
C GLY A 602 -18.41 13.31 3.68
N LEU A 603 -18.39 14.34 2.84
CA LEU A 603 -19.55 14.82 2.08
C LEU A 603 -19.46 14.43 0.60
N SER A 604 -20.61 14.14 -0.03
CA SER A 604 -20.69 13.95 -1.49
C SER A 604 -20.45 15.27 -2.23
N ASP A 605 -19.91 15.22 -3.45
CA ASP A 605 -19.55 16.43 -4.21
C ASP A 605 -20.74 17.38 -4.46
N ASP A 606 -21.93 16.85 -4.77
CA ASP A 606 -23.14 17.66 -4.92
C ASP A 606 -23.48 18.43 -3.64
N TYR A 607 -23.46 17.72 -2.50
CA TYR A 607 -23.73 18.31 -1.19
C TYR A 607 -22.71 19.37 -0.78
N LYS A 608 -21.42 19.24 -1.17
CA LYS A 608 -20.39 20.25 -0.88
C LYS A 608 -20.72 21.59 -1.53
N PHE A 609 -21.13 21.58 -2.79
CA PHE A 609 -21.45 22.81 -3.53
C PHE A 609 -22.76 23.44 -3.06
N ASP A 610 -23.75 22.62 -2.70
CA ASP A 610 -25.00 23.11 -2.12
C ASP A 610 -24.76 23.75 -0.75
N LEU A 611 -23.98 23.09 0.11
CA LEU A 611 -23.57 23.62 1.41
C LEU A 611 -22.78 24.92 1.27
N GLN A 612 -21.82 24.97 0.34
CA GLN A 612 -21.05 26.17 0.05
C GLN A 612 -21.96 27.33 -0.37
N ARG A 613 -22.93 27.06 -1.25
CA ARG A 613 -23.88 28.07 -1.73
C ARG A 613 -24.75 28.60 -0.60
N ASP A 614 -25.27 27.71 0.26
CA ASP A 614 -26.09 28.09 1.41
C ASP A 614 -25.29 28.95 2.42
N ILE A 615 -24.05 28.55 2.75
CA ILE A 615 -23.18 29.32 3.65
C ILE A 615 -22.86 30.71 3.05
N ILE A 616 -22.51 30.79 1.77
CA ILE A 616 -22.22 32.06 1.08
C ILE A 616 -23.44 32.97 1.12
N GLN A 617 -24.61 32.43 0.76
CA GLN A 617 -25.85 33.21 0.70
C GLN A 617 -26.22 33.76 2.08
N ARG A 618 -26.18 32.94 3.13
CA ARG A 618 -26.49 33.39 4.50
C ARG A 618 -25.56 34.48 5.01
N ILE A 619 -24.25 34.33 4.77
CA ILE A 619 -23.26 35.34 5.19
C ILE A 619 -23.51 36.65 4.44
N GLN A 620 -23.75 36.60 3.13
CA GLN A 620 -24.01 37.80 2.34
C GLN A 620 -25.33 38.48 2.70
N ASP A 621 -26.40 37.72 2.91
CA ASP A 621 -27.72 38.24 3.28
C ASP A 621 -27.66 38.97 4.63
N GLU A 622 -27.07 38.36 5.66
CA GLU A 622 -26.96 38.97 7.00
C GLU A 622 -26.03 40.21 7.00
N LEU A 623 -24.96 40.22 6.20
CA LEU A 623 -24.11 41.41 6.06
C LEU A 623 -24.80 42.54 5.29
N SER A 624 -25.58 42.22 4.26
CA SER A 624 -26.34 43.21 3.49
C SER A 624 -27.46 43.84 4.34
N ASP A 625 -28.15 43.05 5.17
CA ASP A 625 -29.13 43.55 6.15
C ASP A 625 -28.53 44.59 7.12
N HIS A 626 -27.23 44.50 7.39
CA HIS A 626 -26.47 45.43 8.22
C HIS A 626 -25.73 46.53 7.44
N GLY A 627 -25.97 46.66 6.13
CA GLY A 627 -25.44 47.74 5.29
C GLY A 627 -24.01 47.51 4.76
N PHE A 628 -23.50 46.27 4.83
CA PHE A 628 -22.22 45.87 4.26
C PHE A 628 -22.41 45.17 2.91
N ASP A 629 -22.81 45.93 1.89
CA ASP A 629 -22.96 45.39 0.54
C ASP A 629 -21.58 45.09 -0.09
N ASN A 630 -21.39 43.86 -0.57
CA ASN A 630 -20.15 43.36 -1.21
C ASN A 630 -18.89 43.35 -0.32
N ALA A 631 -18.99 42.87 0.92
CA ALA A 631 -17.80 42.57 1.72
C ALA A 631 -16.85 41.61 0.96
N PRO A 632 -15.53 41.90 0.86
CA PRO A 632 -14.57 41.11 0.09
C PRO A 632 -14.19 39.82 0.83
N ILE A 633 -15.14 38.89 0.95
CA ILE A 633 -14.96 37.59 1.61
C ILE A 633 -14.68 36.53 0.56
N THR A 634 -13.63 35.74 0.77
CA THR A 634 -13.30 34.60 -0.09
C THR A 634 -13.57 33.29 0.62
N PHE A 635 -14.13 32.31 -0.09
CA PHE A 635 -14.56 31.03 0.48
C PHE A 635 -13.75 29.87 -0.10
N HIS A 636 -13.31 28.95 0.76
CA HIS A 636 -12.53 27.77 0.39
C HIS A 636 -13.13 26.51 1.00
N LEU A 637 -13.28 25.46 0.19
CA LEU A 637 -13.60 24.11 0.67
C LEU A 637 -12.30 23.42 1.06
N THR A 638 -12.19 22.96 2.30
CA THR A 638 -10.93 22.43 2.83
C THR A 638 -11.11 21.11 3.58
N SER A 639 -10.11 20.24 3.48
CA SER A 639 -9.95 19.06 4.33
C SER A 639 -8.48 18.86 4.68
N ILE A 640 -8.20 18.41 5.90
CA ILE A 640 -6.84 18.02 6.30
C ILE A 640 -6.38 16.70 5.65
N TYR A 641 -7.28 15.94 5.03
CA TYR A 641 -6.97 14.65 4.40
C TYR A 641 -6.59 14.76 2.92
N ASN A 642 -6.60 15.96 2.34
CA ASN A 642 -6.23 16.19 0.95
C ASN A 642 -5.53 17.55 0.77
N HIS A 643 -5.10 17.85 -0.45
CA HIS A 643 -4.32 19.04 -0.75
C HIS A 643 -5.10 20.36 -0.80
N SER A 644 -6.44 20.31 -0.64
CA SER A 644 -7.29 21.51 -0.69
C SER A 644 -6.96 22.54 0.40
N ILE A 645 -6.49 22.08 1.57
CA ILE A 645 -6.07 22.98 2.64
C ILE A 645 -4.82 23.78 2.25
N PHE A 646 -3.84 23.14 1.61
CA PHE A 646 -2.62 23.79 1.16
C PHE A 646 -2.90 24.77 0.01
N GLU A 647 -3.82 24.44 -0.89
CA GLU A 647 -4.30 25.35 -1.94
C GLU A 647 -4.96 26.59 -1.33
N ALA A 648 -5.86 26.40 -0.36
CA ALA A 648 -6.54 27.50 0.32
C ALA A 648 -5.53 28.45 0.98
N PHE A 649 -4.56 27.92 1.73
CA PHE A 649 -3.48 28.73 2.31
C PHE A 649 -2.63 29.44 1.27
N SER A 650 -2.35 28.82 0.13
CA SER A 650 -1.57 29.44 -0.94
C SER A 650 -2.25 30.68 -1.50
N LYS A 651 -3.58 30.64 -1.69
CA LYS A 651 -4.36 31.81 -2.09
C LYS A 651 -4.36 32.91 -1.04
N VAL A 652 -4.40 32.55 0.25
CA VAL A 652 -4.30 33.53 1.34
C VAL A 652 -2.93 34.20 1.34
N ILE A 653 -1.85 33.42 1.24
CA ILE A 653 -0.48 33.94 1.24
C ILE A 653 -0.21 34.82 0.01
N GLN A 654 -0.73 34.46 -1.16
CA GLN A 654 -0.60 35.27 -2.38
C GLN A 654 -1.06 36.71 -2.21
N LYS A 655 -2.18 36.91 -1.49
CA LYS A 655 -2.71 38.26 -1.21
C LYS A 655 -1.80 39.11 -0.32
N LEU A 656 -0.86 38.47 0.40
CA LEU A 656 0.10 39.14 1.27
C LEU A 656 1.40 39.51 0.56
N ILE A 657 1.65 38.98 -0.64
CA ILE A 657 2.91 39.18 -1.36
C ILE A 657 2.88 40.53 -2.09
N PRO A 658 3.83 41.44 -1.81
CA PRO A 658 3.94 42.70 -2.54
C PRO A 658 4.25 42.44 -4.02
N HIS A 659 3.57 43.17 -4.91
CA HIS A 659 3.80 43.10 -6.36
C HIS A 659 3.61 41.71 -6.99
N LEU A 660 2.70 40.88 -6.44
CA LEU A 660 2.31 39.59 -7.03
C LEU A 660 2.08 39.65 -8.56
N PRO A 661 1.42 40.67 -9.15
CA PRO A 661 1.21 40.73 -10.60
C PRO A 661 2.50 40.71 -11.42
N THR A 662 3.60 41.26 -10.89
CA THR A 662 4.92 41.23 -11.55
C THR A 662 5.50 39.82 -11.55
N LEU A 663 5.35 39.10 -10.44
CA LEU A 663 5.82 37.72 -10.30
C LEU A 663 5.00 36.77 -11.20
N GLU A 664 3.68 36.97 -11.26
CA GLU A 664 2.81 36.25 -12.18
C GLU A 664 3.17 36.53 -13.64
N ALA A 665 3.43 37.79 -14.00
CA ALA A 665 3.86 38.16 -15.36
C ALA A 665 5.17 37.45 -15.75
N LEU A 666 6.13 37.38 -14.83
CA LEU A 666 7.39 36.67 -15.03
C LEU A 666 7.18 35.16 -15.24
N LEU A 667 6.33 34.52 -14.41
CA LEU A 667 5.99 33.11 -14.56
C LEU A 667 5.21 32.83 -15.87
N ASN A 668 4.33 33.75 -16.28
CA ASN A 668 3.62 33.67 -17.56
C ASN A 668 4.59 33.73 -18.76
N ASP A 669 5.59 34.62 -18.71
CA ASP A 669 6.60 34.73 -19.77
C ASP A 669 7.53 33.51 -19.81
N LEU A 670 7.84 32.92 -18.65
CA LEU A 670 8.54 31.64 -18.56
C LEU A 670 7.70 30.51 -19.18
N CYS A 671 6.41 30.42 -18.87
CA CYS A 671 5.51 29.44 -19.48
C CYS A 671 5.47 29.56 -21.01
N ARG A 672 5.37 30.78 -21.53
CA ARG A 672 5.37 31.05 -22.99
C ARG A 672 6.67 30.64 -23.66
N SER A 673 7.81 30.99 -23.04
CA SER A 673 9.14 30.78 -23.62
C SER A 673 9.56 29.31 -23.56
N CYS A 674 9.25 28.61 -22.47
CA CYS A 674 9.65 27.21 -22.22
C CYS A 674 8.58 26.18 -22.60
N ARG A 675 7.41 26.61 -23.10
CA ARG A 675 6.25 25.75 -23.39
C ARG A 675 5.82 24.92 -22.17
N PHE A 676 5.75 25.58 -21.02
CA PHE A 676 5.16 24.97 -19.84
C PHE A 676 3.63 24.97 -19.97
N GLU A 677 3.02 23.93 -19.42
CA GLU A 677 1.59 23.85 -19.21
C GLU A 677 1.20 24.59 -17.94
N LYS A 678 2.00 24.43 -16.87
CA LYS A 678 1.78 25.03 -15.57
C LYS A 678 3.11 25.29 -14.87
N VAL A 679 3.22 26.36 -14.10
CA VAL A 679 4.38 26.61 -13.23
C VAL A 679 3.94 27.10 -11.85
N TYR A 680 4.64 26.62 -10.84
CA TYR A 680 4.44 26.95 -9.45
C TYR A 680 5.78 27.35 -8.82
N LEU A 681 5.75 28.38 -8.00
CA LEU A 681 6.84 28.72 -7.09
C LEU A 681 6.41 28.31 -5.69
N PHE A 682 7.01 27.24 -5.17
CA PHE A 682 6.66 26.63 -3.89
C PHE A 682 7.57 27.07 -2.76
N ASP A 683 7.01 27.24 -1.57
CA ASP A 683 7.75 27.12 -0.31
C ASP A 683 7.96 25.64 0.03
N VAL A 684 9.22 25.26 0.20
CA VAL A 684 9.65 23.87 0.30
C VAL A 684 9.16 23.19 1.59
N LEU A 685 9.10 23.93 2.70
CA LEU A 685 8.77 23.38 4.02
C LEU A 685 7.27 23.25 4.22
N SER A 686 6.51 24.29 3.87
CA SER A 686 5.06 24.36 4.08
C SER A 686 4.25 23.77 2.91
N LYS A 687 4.89 23.52 1.76
CA LYS A 687 4.25 23.08 0.50
C LYS A 687 3.25 24.07 -0.07
N ILE A 688 3.22 25.30 0.44
CA ILE A 688 2.36 26.36 -0.04
C ILE A 688 3.01 26.98 -1.28
N TYR A 689 2.25 27.21 -2.35
CA TYR A 689 2.76 27.96 -3.50
C TYR A 689 2.63 29.47 -3.29
N VAL A 690 3.75 30.15 -3.46
CA VAL A 690 3.92 31.60 -3.35
C VAL A 690 3.37 32.30 -4.58
N ALA A 691 3.56 31.73 -5.77
CA ALA A 691 3.05 32.27 -7.02
C ALA A 691 2.83 31.17 -8.05
N THR A 692 1.93 31.41 -9.00
CA THR A 692 1.68 30.53 -10.14
C THR A 692 1.34 31.35 -11.37
N ASP A 693 1.38 30.74 -12.55
CA ASP A 693 0.94 31.40 -13.79
C ASP A 693 -0.60 31.54 -13.87
N SER A 694 -1.05 32.32 -14.84
CA SER A 694 -2.46 32.69 -15.03
C SER A 694 -3.38 31.55 -15.52
N SER A 695 -2.85 30.37 -15.86
CA SER A 695 -3.69 29.25 -16.26
C SER A 695 -4.54 28.72 -15.09
N PRO A 696 -5.72 28.14 -15.35
CA PRO A 696 -6.57 27.58 -14.31
C PRO A 696 -5.80 26.59 -13.42
N LEU A 697 -6.06 26.65 -12.12
CA LEU A 697 -5.52 25.69 -11.18
C LEU A 697 -6.10 24.31 -11.47
N ASP A 698 -5.21 23.35 -11.68
CA ASP A 698 -5.53 21.93 -11.74
C ASP A 698 -4.99 21.28 -10.48
N MET A 699 -5.91 20.80 -9.63
CA MET A 699 -5.55 20.16 -8.37
C MET A 699 -4.64 18.96 -8.60
N SER A 700 -4.86 18.18 -9.66
CA SER A 700 -4.01 17.01 -9.92
C SER A 700 -2.56 17.40 -10.22
N SER A 701 -2.34 18.47 -10.99
CA SER A 701 -1.01 19.03 -11.22
C SER A 701 -0.37 19.57 -9.93
N TYR A 702 -1.16 20.21 -9.06
CA TYR A 702 -0.68 20.70 -7.77
C TYR A 702 -0.21 19.56 -6.86
N GLU A 703 -1.02 18.50 -6.71
CA GLU A 703 -0.68 17.33 -5.88
C GLU A 703 0.64 16.70 -6.34
N ILE A 704 0.77 16.45 -7.65
CA ILE A 704 2.00 15.88 -8.21
C ILE A 704 3.21 16.79 -7.96
N CYS A 705 3.05 18.11 -8.14
CA CYS A 705 4.15 19.04 -7.89
C CYS A 705 4.55 19.10 -6.40
N SER A 706 3.57 19.07 -5.49
CA SER A 706 3.81 19.06 -4.04
C SER A 706 4.58 17.80 -3.61
N ASP A 707 4.09 16.62 -4.01
CA ASP A 707 4.74 15.34 -3.72
C ASP A 707 6.15 15.26 -4.33
N TYR A 708 6.32 15.83 -5.53
CA TYR A 708 7.62 15.85 -6.20
C TYR A 708 8.65 16.66 -5.42
N ILE A 709 8.24 17.71 -4.70
CA ILE A 709 9.15 18.47 -3.83
C ILE A 709 9.65 17.59 -2.69
N ASP A 710 8.80 16.79 -2.03
CA ASP A 710 9.26 15.88 -0.95
C ASP A 710 10.30 14.90 -1.46
N VAL A 711 10.05 14.28 -2.62
CA VAL A 711 11.01 13.35 -3.22
C VAL A 711 12.35 14.03 -3.49
N ILE A 712 12.35 15.22 -4.11
CA ILE A 712 13.61 15.88 -4.44
C ILE A 712 14.31 16.45 -3.21
N VAL A 713 13.56 16.96 -2.23
CA VAL A 713 14.12 17.48 -0.98
C VAL A 713 14.73 16.34 -0.18
N ASP A 714 14.03 15.23 0.03
CA ASP A 714 14.56 14.08 0.76
C ASP A 714 15.81 13.50 0.08
N ILE A 715 15.80 13.41 -1.26
CA ILE A 715 16.98 13.02 -2.04
C ILE A 715 18.11 14.05 -1.85
N SER A 716 17.80 15.34 -1.92
CA SER A 716 18.80 16.41 -1.73
C SER A 716 19.35 16.45 -0.29
N GLU A 717 18.57 16.07 0.73
CA GLU A 717 19.04 15.94 2.11
C GLU A 717 19.97 14.73 2.26
N ILE A 718 19.62 13.60 1.63
CA ILE A 718 20.44 12.38 1.64
C ILE A 718 21.79 12.61 0.91
N TYR A 719 21.78 13.29 -0.24
CA TYR A 719 22.95 13.43 -1.10
C TYR A 719 23.68 14.78 -1.02
N GLY A 720 23.06 15.79 -0.41
CA GLY A 720 23.48 17.20 -0.42
C GLY A 720 23.92 17.79 0.93
N TRP A 721 24.10 16.98 1.98
CA TRP A 721 24.68 17.47 3.24
C TRP A 721 26.18 17.80 3.15
N GLU A 722 26.61 18.76 3.98
CA GLU A 722 28.02 19.06 4.26
C GLU A 722 28.75 17.78 4.67
N ARG A 723 29.64 17.34 3.79
CA ARG A 723 30.38 16.10 3.93
C ARG A 723 31.49 16.28 4.97
N PRO A 724 31.73 15.30 5.86
CA PRO A 724 32.86 15.35 6.78
C PRO A 724 34.16 15.63 6.03
N ALA A 725 35.06 16.47 6.57
CA ALA A 725 36.29 16.87 5.88
C ALA A 725 37.12 15.69 5.34
N ALA A 726 37.14 14.57 6.08
CA ALA A 726 37.81 13.34 5.66
C ALA A 726 37.16 12.66 4.44
N TYR A 727 35.84 12.80 4.26
CA TYR A 727 35.11 12.29 3.10
C TYR A 727 35.26 13.22 1.89
N LEU A 728 35.34 14.55 2.12
CA LEU A 728 35.72 15.52 1.09
C LEU A 728 37.13 15.26 0.56
N GLU A 729 38.13 15.09 1.44
CA GLU A 729 39.51 14.74 1.03
C GLU A 729 39.58 13.44 0.22
N GLN A 730 38.70 12.48 0.51
CA GLN A 730 38.65 11.21 -0.20
C GLN A 730 38.04 11.33 -1.61
N LEU A 731 37.10 12.25 -1.80
CA LEU A 731 36.43 12.53 -3.08
C LEU A 731 37.21 13.52 -3.94
N GLU A 732 37.88 14.49 -3.30
CA GLU A 732 38.84 15.40 -3.93
C GLU A 732 40.17 14.71 -4.21
N GLY A 733 40.39 13.51 -3.66
CA GLY A 733 41.56 12.69 -3.89
C GLY A 733 41.56 11.92 -5.22
N PRO A 734 42.51 10.98 -5.39
CA PRO A 734 42.64 10.22 -6.62
C PRO A 734 41.39 9.37 -6.91
N PRO A 735 40.95 9.27 -8.17
CA PRO A 735 41.65 9.66 -9.39
C PRO A 735 41.40 11.10 -9.86
N TRP A 736 40.55 11.87 -9.18
CA TRP A 736 39.99 13.12 -9.71
C TRP A 736 40.80 14.36 -9.30
N ASN A 737 41.42 14.39 -8.11
CA ASN A 737 42.37 15.44 -7.66
C ASN A 737 41.88 16.89 -7.95
N ARG A 738 40.60 17.17 -7.70
CA ARG A 738 39.94 18.47 -7.93
C ARG A 738 39.00 18.78 -6.78
N SER A 739 38.70 20.06 -6.53
CA SER A 739 37.72 20.44 -5.51
C SER A 739 36.35 19.84 -5.84
N LEU A 740 35.55 19.51 -4.83
CA LEU A 740 34.21 18.94 -5.05
C LEU A 740 33.31 19.90 -5.84
N GLU A 741 33.50 21.20 -5.66
CA GLU A 741 32.80 22.27 -6.37
C GLU A 741 33.07 22.26 -7.88
N ASP A 742 34.31 21.94 -8.29
CA ASP A 742 34.70 21.83 -9.70
C ASP A 742 34.24 20.51 -10.35
N GLN A 743 33.78 19.55 -9.54
CA GLN A 743 33.32 18.24 -9.98
C GLN A 743 31.78 18.16 -10.08
N MET A 744 31.05 19.08 -9.42
CA MET A 744 29.59 19.15 -9.45
C MET A 744 29.11 20.04 -10.60
N GLY A 745 28.27 19.47 -11.48
CA GLY A 745 27.71 20.19 -12.64
C GLY A 745 26.60 21.19 -12.28
N CYS A 746 26.03 21.11 -11.08
CA CYS A 746 25.01 22.04 -10.59
C CYS A 746 25.17 22.21 -9.07
N ARG A 747 25.13 23.45 -8.57
CA ARG A 747 25.31 23.78 -7.15
C ARG A 747 24.04 23.56 -6.32
N ASP A 748 22.87 23.54 -6.97
CA ASP A 748 21.55 23.43 -6.34
C ASP A 748 20.77 22.22 -6.90
N ALA A 749 19.73 21.76 -6.19
CA ALA A 749 18.92 20.64 -6.64
C ALA A 749 18.14 21.01 -7.93
N GLU A 750 18.49 20.34 -9.03
CA GLU A 750 17.72 20.34 -10.27
C GLU A 750 17.28 18.91 -10.58
N SER A 751 16.02 18.74 -10.92
CA SER A 751 15.48 17.45 -11.34
C SER A 751 14.47 17.65 -12.45
N ALA A 752 14.46 16.72 -13.40
CA ALA A 752 13.44 16.64 -14.43
C ALA A 752 13.03 15.18 -14.59
N ILE A 753 11.74 14.90 -14.42
CA ILE A 753 11.15 13.57 -14.60
C ILE A 753 10.11 13.61 -15.72
N VAL A 754 9.91 12.50 -16.41
CA VAL A 754 8.81 12.38 -17.38
C VAL A 754 7.88 11.26 -16.90
N LEU A 755 6.66 11.61 -16.51
CA LEU A 755 5.67 10.62 -16.09
C LEU A 755 5.19 9.82 -17.31
N LYS A 756 5.36 8.49 -17.24
CA LYS A 756 5.15 7.54 -18.36
C LYS A 756 3.72 7.56 -18.93
N ASP A 757 2.73 7.88 -18.10
CA ASP A 757 1.31 7.87 -18.48
C ASP A 757 0.83 9.22 -19.05
N MET A 758 1.53 10.31 -18.74
CA MET A 758 1.12 11.67 -19.12
C MET A 758 1.90 12.24 -20.31
N LYS A 759 3.05 11.60 -20.66
CA LYS A 759 4.04 12.10 -21.65
C LYS A 759 4.47 13.56 -21.43
N ARG A 760 4.25 14.08 -20.23
CA ARG A 760 4.51 15.45 -19.82
C ARG A 760 5.68 15.45 -18.84
N PRO A 761 6.81 16.11 -19.17
CA PRO A 761 7.91 16.30 -18.23
C PRO A 761 7.49 17.19 -17.07
N ILE A 762 7.98 16.92 -15.86
CA ILE A 762 7.90 17.79 -14.70
C ILE A 762 9.32 18.15 -14.32
N MET A 763 9.59 19.44 -14.18
CA MET A 763 10.89 19.98 -13.80
C MET A 763 10.77 20.62 -12.42
N LEU A 764 11.74 20.38 -11.56
CA LEU A 764 11.94 21.09 -10.31
C LEU A 764 13.33 21.72 -10.33
N ARG A 765 13.38 23.00 -9.98
CA ARG A 765 14.60 23.76 -9.78
C ARG A 765 14.55 24.49 -8.45
N GLU A 766 15.48 24.20 -7.57
CA GLU A 766 15.65 24.96 -6.34
C GLU A 766 16.06 26.41 -6.66
N VAL A 767 15.39 27.38 -6.04
CA VAL A 767 15.71 28.81 -6.14
C VAL A 767 16.65 29.18 -4.98
N ASN A 768 16.30 28.75 -3.77
CA ASN A 768 17.12 28.83 -2.56
C ASN A 768 16.62 27.78 -1.55
N LYS A 769 17.22 27.75 -0.34
CA LYS A 769 16.87 26.81 0.74
C LYS A 769 15.36 26.76 1.11
N TYR A 770 14.59 27.79 0.79
CA TYR A 770 13.17 27.91 1.14
C TYR A 770 12.24 27.79 -0.08
N LEU A 771 12.72 28.08 -1.29
CA LEU A 771 11.89 28.21 -2.49
C LEU A 771 12.33 27.26 -3.59
N ALA A 772 11.35 26.59 -4.22
CA ALA A 772 11.56 25.75 -5.39
C ALA A 772 10.57 26.12 -6.51
N LEU A 773 11.08 26.23 -7.73
CA LEU A 773 10.28 26.39 -8.95
C LEU A 773 9.96 25.01 -9.51
N VAL A 774 8.68 24.69 -9.64
CA VAL A 774 8.20 23.42 -10.21
C VAL A 774 7.34 23.70 -11.43
N ALA A 775 7.67 23.10 -12.57
CA ALA A 775 6.98 23.32 -13.83
C ALA A 775 6.52 22.01 -14.47
N VAL A 776 5.25 21.96 -14.87
CA VAL A 776 4.71 20.89 -15.74
C VAL A 776 4.88 21.32 -17.18
N MET A 777 5.60 20.53 -17.96
CA MET A 777 5.99 20.81 -19.34
C MET A 777 5.08 20.08 -20.33
N ARG A 778 4.87 20.67 -21.52
CA ARG A 778 4.13 20.00 -22.61
C ARG A 778 4.91 18.82 -23.22
N GLU A 779 4.19 17.90 -23.85
CA GLU A 779 4.78 16.79 -24.61
C GLU A 779 5.76 17.31 -25.67
N GLY A 780 6.96 16.71 -25.74
CA GLY A 780 8.04 17.12 -26.66
C GLY A 780 8.93 18.27 -26.17
N SER A 781 8.64 18.90 -25.02
CA SER A 781 9.50 19.96 -24.47
C SER A 781 10.86 19.45 -23.98
N TYR A 782 10.99 18.15 -23.71
CA TYR A 782 12.25 17.50 -23.29
C TYR A 782 13.36 17.61 -24.35
N GLU A 783 13.01 17.66 -25.65
CA GLU A 783 13.98 17.83 -26.74
C GLU A 783 14.66 19.21 -26.73
N ARG A 784 14.09 20.17 -25.98
CA ARG A 784 14.61 21.53 -25.82
C ARG A 784 15.11 21.82 -24.42
N MET A 785 15.37 20.78 -23.62
CA MET A 785 15.80 20.93 -22.23
C MET A 785 16.95 21.93 -22.03
N PRO A 786 18.00 22.00 -22.90
CA PRO A 786 19.05 23.00 -22.73
C PRO A 786 18.57 24.45 -22.77
N LEU A 787 17.58 24.77 -23.62
CA LEU A 787 16.98 26.11 -23.68
C LEU A 787 16.07 26.36 -22.48
N VAL A 788 15.38 25.32 -22.02
CA VAL A 788 14.51 25.38 -20.83
C VAL A 788 15.36 25.67 -19.59
N THR A 789 16.43 24.91 -19.36
CA THR A 789 17.36 25.12 -18.24
C THR A 789 17.94 26.53 -18.27
N MET A 790 18.44 27.02 -19.41
CA MET A 790 18.98 28.38 -19.52
C MET A 790 17.97 29.49 -19.17
N ASN A 791 16.71 29.35 -19.63
CA ASN A 791 15.65 30.31 -19.31
C ASN A 791 15.24 30.25 -17.83
N VAL A 792 15.16 29.04 -17.27
CA VAL A 792 14.87 28.83 -15.84
C VAL A 792 15.98 29.41 -14.98
N GLU A 793 17.25 29.18 -15.33
CA GLU A 793 18.41 29.78 -14.63
C GLU A 793 18.34 31.31 -14.61
N THR A 794 17.98 31.93 -15.74
CA THR A 794 17.82 33.39 -15.83
C THR A 794 16.70 33.89 -14.92
N VAL A 795 15.58 33.16 -14.86
CA VAL A 795 14.47 33.46 -13.95
C VAL A 795 14.90 33.28 -12.49
N VAL A 796 15.57 32.19 -12.15
CA VAL A 796 16.07 31.92 -10.79
C VAL A 796 17.03 33.02 -10.34
N ALA A 797 17.96 33.45 -11.19
CA ALA A 797 18.86 34.58 -10.91
C ALA A 797 18.08 35.88 -10.67
N GLY A 798 17.09 36.19 -11.52
CA GLY A 798 16.23 37.37 -11.34
C GLY A 798 15.39 37.30 -10.06
N LEU A 799 14.88 36.12 -9.70
CA LEU A 799 14.17 35.90 -8.44
C LEU A 799 15.09 36.14 -7.25
N LEU A 800 16.33 35.62 -7.28
CA LEU A 800 17.32 35.86 -6.23
C LEU A 800 17.63 37.36 -6.06
N GLU A 801 17.80 38.12 -7.15
CA GLU A 801 17.99 39.57 -7.07
C GLU A 801 16.78 40.31 -6.49
N VAL A 802 15.56 39.97 -6.92
CA VAL A 802 14.32 40.53 -6.35
C VAL A 802 14.25 40.24 -4.86
N PHE A 803 14.60 39.02 -4.44
CA PHE A 803 14.50 38.60 -3.06
C PHE A 803 15.62 39.17 -2.17
N GLU A 804 16.84 39.34 -2.67
CA GLU A 804 17.90 40.08 -1.98
C GLU A 804 17.52 41.55 -1.75
N VAL A 805 16.92 42.21 -2.76
CA VAL A 805 16.46 43.59 -2.66
C VAL A 805 15.30 43.74 -1.66
N THR A 806 14.40 42.74 -1.55
CA THR A 806 13.35 42.74 -0.52
C THR A 806 13.86 42.37 0.88
N GLY A 807 14.89 41.51 0.99
CA GLY A 807 15.49 41.11 2.27
C GLY A 807 16.38 42.18 2.91
N ALA A 808 16.94 43.09 2.09
CA ALA A 808 17.76 44.21 2.55
C ALA A 808 16.96 45.37 3.20
N ARG A 809 15.62 45.29 3.24
CA ARG A 809 14.75 46.21 4.00
C ARG A 809 14.30 45.61 5.34
N ARG A 810 15.21 44.94 6.05
CA ARG A 810 15.04 44.58 7.46
C ARG A 810 15.39 45.75 8.37
#